data_AF-A0A099LGE0-F1
#
_entry.id   AF-A0A099LGE0-F1
#
_cell.length_a   1.000
_cell.length_b   1.000
_cell.length_c   1.000
_cell.angle_alpha   90.00
_cell.angle_beta   90.00
_cell.angle_gamma   90.00
#
_symmetry.space_group_name_H-M   'P 1'
#
loop_
_entity.id
_entity.type
_entity.pdbx_description
1 polymer ?
#
loop_
_entity_poly.entity_id
_entity_poly.type
_entity_poly.pdbx_seq_one_letter_code
_entity_poly.pdbx_strand_id
1 'polypeptide(L)'
;MAKKALLFTIIILSTIAGVFIIINVMYPQTSYEYRQVKKIAPQASNQLLRIDQHISKTQRPAEHFNFPIALGQTGPVESLYSGPSQYPFYCMTLDSPLGQPLVDNQQGYGVPVYDDIESRKKIVGYSKDCSVKSRLSYYRINSDGQIEALELSQLKNNSDFSSNTKQLLRVEQGSINRFIYTIIMPISFTEVDDRLAQTQWNKRLIYQFNGGSGIGYRQGRQKPKSVIERQLQQLLDGYAVISSSGNRTSYTYNMLLAEDTARRVKRQFVSLYGPPLYTVGIGGSGGGLAQYLIAQNSSGILDGIIPLYSYPDMITQTTYALDCDLLNNYFTFRARKKRTWQDWQRRQLIEGMNSINNFPQRAAYLQPLNQVAAGFMPSLPKGNNECINGYFGLSSFINNPKQGFVRDFFHPRVVDDVAWSYWQDLSSLLGTDSNGDALSTWDNVGVQYGLSALNSGDISIKEFLDVNRKIGGWKVQKKMKKETLMTPLGRKIPLWLSIWSKQNITKVKNKVAARHQGSIAAMNAAYLSGQVFIGKIDLPVIDVRHYLEDDLDMHHVSASFFSRLRIIKANGHAKNHVIWIANKDYSPIAAAFAQMDDWLLTMNDFGTDVLSAKPSSLIDSCFAADGQVIDQGEHTWDGDWNDKAQGSCQQAFPMFSTSRIQAGGNWAGDIFKCKLIPLEQAIDRGFYGTVAINDYVEQLAKIFPTGVCDHQQGDMGRPVSI
;
A
#
# COMPACT_ATOMS: atom_id res chain seq x y z
N MET A 1 0.54 -12.61 -56.14
CA MET A 1 0.81 -12.64 -54.68
C MET A 1 0.27 -11.41 -53.94
N ALA A 2 0.39 -10.18 -54.47
CA ALA A 2 -0.12 -8.96 -53.83
C ALA A 2 -1.64 -8.93 -53.54
N LYS A 3 -2.49 -9.45 -54.45
CA LYS A 3 -3.96 -9.51 -54.21
C LYS A 3 -4.37 -10.43 -53.07
N LYS A 4 -3.67 -11.56 -52.86
CA LYS A 4 -3.93 -12.48 -51.74
C LYS A 4 -3.47 -11.88 -50.41
N ALA A 5 -2.34 -11.17 -50.39
CA ALA A 5 -1.85 -10.45 -49.22
C ALA A 5 -2.80 -9.29 -48.82
N LEU A 6 -3.32 -8.55 -49.80
CA LEU A 6 -4.31 -7.50 -49.57
C LEU A 6 -5.62 -8.04 -48.99
N LEU A 7 -6.14 -9.15 -49.57
CA LEU A 7 -7.36 -9.79 -49.09
C LEU A 7 -7.20 -10.32 -47.66
N PHE A 8 -6.05 -10.94 -47.36
CA PHE A 8 -5.73 -11.44 -46.02
C PHE A 8 -5.61 -10.30 -44.98
N THR A 9 -5.03 -9.17 -45.39
CA THR A 9 -4.91 -7.97 -44.55
C THR A 9 -6.28 -7.34 -44.26
N ILE A 10 -7.15 -7.26 -45.27
CA ILE A 10 -8.53 -6.76 -45.12
C ILE A 10 -9.33 -7.66 -44.19
N ILE A 11 -9.25 -8.99 -44.35
CA ILE A 11 -9.92 -9.95 -43.48
C ILE A 11 -9.44 -9.78 -42.02
N ILE A 12 -8.12 -9.75 -41.78
CA ILE A 12 -7.57 -9.53 -40.43
C ILE A 12 -8.04 -8.22 -39.81
N LEU A 13 -7.99 -7.10 -40.56
CA LEU A 13 -8.43 -5.80 -40.07
C LEU A 13 -9.93 -5.79 -39.75
N SER A 14 -10.74 -6.49 -40.57
CA SER A 14 -12.18 -6.61 -40.40
C SER A 14 -12.53 -7.48 -39.19
N THR A 15 -11.78 -8.57 -38.97
CA THR A 15 -11.92 -9.43 -37.78
C THR A 15 -11.50 -8.67 -36.52
N ILE A 16 -10.40 -7.92 -36.55
CA ILE A 16 -9.96 -7.07 -35.41
C ILE A 16 -11.00 -6.00 -35.11
N ALA A 17 -11.54 -5.33 -36.13
CA ALA A 17 -12.61 -4.34 -35.96
C ALA A 17 -13.90 -4.98 -35.41
N GLY A 18 -14.29 -6.16 -35.91
CA GLY A 18 -15.43 -6.91 -35.40
C GLY A 18 -15.28 -7.32 -33.94
N VAL A 19 -14.11 -7.85 -33.56
CA VAL A 19 -13.77 -8.18 -32.17
C VAL A 19 -13.75 -6.93 -31.29
N PHE A 20 -13.21 -5.81 -31.79
CA PHE A 20 -13.22 -4.53 -31.08
C PHE A 20 -14.65 -4.03 -30.81
N ILE A 21 -15.54 -4.09 -31.80
CA ILE A 21 -16.95 -3.72 -31.65
C ILE A 21 -17.63 -4.65 -30.64
N ILE A 22 -17.48 -5.96 -30.78
CA ILE A 22 -18.06 -6.96 -29.87
C ILE A 22 -17.60 -6.71 -28.43
N ILE A 23 -16.30 -6.48 -28.19
CA ILE A 23 -15.77 -6.22 -26.84
C ILE A 23 -16.31 -4.91 -26.27
N ASN A 24 -16.37 -3.83 -27.05
CA ASN A 24 -16.89 -2.54 -26.56
C ASN A 24 -18.41 -2.58 -26.31
N VAL A 25 -19.16 -3.36 -27.09
CA VAL A 25 -20.61 -3.55 -26.91
C VAL A 25 -20.92 -4.48 -25.73
N MET A 26 -20.18 -5.59 -25.58
CA MET A 26 -20.36 -6.53 -24.46
C MET A 26 -19.80 -5.99 -23.14
N TYR A 27 -18.86 -5.06 -23.18
CA TYR A 27 -18.24 -4.45 -22.00
C TYR A 27 -18.09 -2.93 -22.15
N PRO A 28 -19.21 -2.17 -22.13
CA PRO A 28 -19.16 -0.72 -22.24
C PRO A 28 -18.31 -0.12 -21.12
N GLN A 29 -17.41 0.81 -21.48
CA GLN A 29 -16.57 1.50 -20.51
C GLN A 29 -17.42 2.45 -19.68
N THR A 30 -17.29 2.41 -18.35
CA THR A 30 -17.84 3.46 -17.50
C THR A 30 -17.05 4.75 -17.75
N SER A 31 -17.64 5.69 -18.48
CA SER A 31 -17.08 7.03 -18.67
C SER A 31 -17.35 7.90 -17.45
N TYR A 32 -16.33 8.59 -16.96
CA TYR A 32 -16.39 9.60 -15.91
C TYR A 32 -16.28 11.02 -16.48
N GLU A 33 -16.31 11.15 -17.81
CA GLU A 33 -16.11 12.41 -18.55
C GLU A 33 -17.07 13.52 -18.11
N TYR A 34 -18.32 13.17 -17.81
CA TYR A 34 -19.32 14.14 -17.35
C TYR A 34 -18.98 14.76 -15.98
N ARG A 35 -18.15 14.11 -15.17
CA ARG A 35 -17.74 14.62 -13.85
C ARG A 35 -16.22 14.75 -13.69
N GLN A 36 -15.51 14.85 -14.80
CA GLN A 36 -14.06 15.02 -14.80
C GLN A 36 -13.66 16.38 -14.21
N VAL A 37 -12.53 16.44 -13.51
CA VAL A 37 -11.91 17.69 -13.10
C VAL A 37 -11.26 18.34 -14.32
N LYS A 38 -11.76 19.53 -14.71
CA LYS A 38 -11.28 20.26 -15.89
C LYS A 38 -10.32 21.41 -15.56
N LYS A 39 -10.28 21.84 -14.30
CA LYS A 39 -9.47 22.96 -13.82
C LYS A 39 -8.95 22.68 -12.41
N ILE A 40 -7.66 22.92 -12.20
CA ILE A 40 -6.98 22.73 -10.92
C ILE A 40 -7.26 23.94 -10.02
N ALA A 41 -7.66 23.69 -8.77
CA ALA A 41 -7.84 24.75 -7.78
C ALA A 41 -6.49 25.33 -7.37
N PRO A 42 -6.39 26.64 -7.06
CA PRO A 42 -5.20 27.16 -6.42
C PRO A 42 -5.02 26.50 -5.05
N GLN A 43 -3.77 26.21 -4.72
CA GLN A 43 -3.44 25.63 -3.42
C GLN A 43 -3.43 26.73 -2.35
N ALA A 44 -4.26 26.56 -1.32
CA ALA A 44 -4.24 27.43 -0.15
C ALA A 44 -3.17 26.95 0.83
N SER A 45 -2.49 27.89 1.48
CA SER A 45 -1.61 27.57 2.60
C SER A 45 -2.43 26.96 3.74
N ASN A 46 -1.92 25.92 4.36
CA ASN A 46 -2.52 25.31 5.53
C ASN A 46 -1.40 24.85 6.48
N GLN A 47 -1.70 24.72 7.77
CA GLN A 47 -0.72 24.36 8.76
C GLN A 47 -0.09 23.00 8.43
N LEU A 48 1.22 22.97 8.25
CA LEU A 48 2.02 21.76 8.26
C LEU A 48 2.71 21.67 9.62
N LEU A 49 2.62 20.51 10.26
CA LEU A 49 3.28 20.25 11.53
C LEU A 49 4.79 20.51 11.39
N ARG A 50 5.37 21.29 12.31
CA ARG A 50 6.82 21.48 12.36
C ARG A 50 7.44 20.25 13.02
N ILE A 51 8.20 19.48 12.25
CA ILE A 51 8.77 18.21 12.67
C ILE A 51 10.29 18.32 12.65
N ASP A 52 10.87 18.69 13.78
CA ASP A 52 12.31 18.83 14.03
C ASP A 52 12.94 17.58 14.67
N GLN A 53 12.12 16.76 15.32
CA GLN A 53 12.43 15.43 15.85
C GLN A 53 11.42 14.41 15.30
N HIS A 54 11.56 13.13 15.66
CA HIS A 54 10.56 12.12 15.26
C HIS A 54 9.17 12.55 15.72
N ILE A 55 8.17 12.45 14.83
CA ILE A 55 6.82 12.98 15.01
C ILE A 55 6.11 12.53 16.28
N SER A 56 6.47 11.37 16.84
CA SER A 56 5.95 10.89 18.12
C SER A 56 6.29 11.78 19.32
N LYS A 57 7.30 12.65 19.18
CA LYS A 57 7.67 13.66 20.17
C LYS A 57 7.11 15.04 19.85
N THR A 58 6.44 15.21 18.73
CA THR A 58 5.83 16.48 18.32
C THR A 58 4.41 16.60 18.86
N GLN A 59 4.13 17.70 19.57
CA GLN A 59 2.78 17.98 20.06
C GLN A 59 1.86 18.37 18.90
N ARG A 60 0.63 17.84 18.92
CA ARG A 60 -0.39 18.19 17.93
C ARG A 60 -1.07 19.49 18.35
N PRO A 61 -1.43 20.37 17.41
CA PRO A 61 -2.23 21.55 17.73
C PRO A 61 -3.58 21.17 18.35
N ALA A 62 -4.15 22.09 19.12
CA ALA A 62 -5.50 21.93 19.65
C ALA A 62 -6.52 21.89 18.50
N GLU A 63 -7.53 21.04 18.65
CA GLU A 63 -8.65 21.01 17.71
C GLU A 63 -9.47 22.30 17.80
N HIS A 64 -9.74 22.92 16.66
CA HIS A 64 -10.53 24.15 16.56
C HIS A 64 -11.94 23.90 16.00
N PHE A 65 -12.20 22.72 15.42
CA PHE A 65 -13.54 22.35 14.98
C PHE A 65 -14.39 21.84 16.16
N ASN A 66 -15.62 22.35 16.28
CA ASN A 66 -16.55 21.95 17.32
C ASN A 66 -17.24 20.63 16.95
N PHE A 67 -16.77 19.53 17.53
CA PHE A 67 -17.43 18.23 17.44
C PHE A 67 -18.53 18.10 18.52
N PRO A 68 -19.63 17.38 18.25
CA PRO A 68 -19.89 16.59 17.04
C PRO A 68 -20.41 17.43 15.87
N ILE A 69 -20.11 17.00 14.63
CA ILE A 69 -20.70 17.55 13.41
C ILE A 69 -22.21 17.34 13.48
N ALA A 70 -23.00 18.42 13.38
CA ALA A 70 -24.45 18.33 13.39
C ALA A 70 -24.99 17.66 12.10
N LEU A 71 -26.12 16.94 12.21
CA LEU A 71 -26.78 16.39 11.03
C LEU A 71 -27.17 17.52 10.06
N GLY A 72 -26.96 17.29 8.76
CA GLY A 72 -27.14 18.30 7.72
C GLY A 72 -25.99 19.31 7.58
N GLN A 73 -25.00 19.27 8.47
CA GLN A 73 -23.79 20.11 8.40
C GLN A 73 -22.59 19.30 7.87
N THR A 74 -21.49 19.98 7.54
CA THR A 74 -20.25 19.35 7.08
C THR A 74 -19.17 19.42 8.14
N GLY A 75 -18.29 18.41 8.19
CA GLY A 75 -17.07 18.49 8.98
C GLY A 75 -16.02 19.44 8.37
N PRO A 76 -14.87 19.59 9.05
CA PRO A 76 -13.80 20.44 8.57
C PRO A 76 -13.23 19.95 7.24
N VAL A 77 -12.96 20.89 6.32
CA VAL A 77 -12.36 20.61 5.01
C VAL A 77 -10.83 20.56 5.10
N GLU A 78 -10.25 21.52 5.82
CA GLU A 78 -8.80 21.66 5.97
C GLU A 78 -8.27 20.67 7.01
N SER A 79 -7.11 20.07 6.72
CA SER A 79 -6.40 19.26 7.71
C SER A 79 -5.94 20.14 8.86
N LEU A 80 -5.86 19.58 10.07
CA LEU A 80 -5.43 20.35 11.23
C LEU A 80 -3.93 20.68 11.19
N TYR A 81 -3.12 19.78 10.62
CA TYR A 81 -1.66 19.89 10.65
C TYR A 81 -0.92 19.14 9.53
N SER A 82 -1.63 18.67 8.49
CA SER A 82 -1.02 17.85 7.43
C SER A 82 -0.55 18.65 6.21
N GLY A 83 -0.56 19.97 6.34
CA GLY A 83 -0.18 20.91 5.29
C GLY A 83 -1.30 21.19 4.28
N PRO A 84 -0.94 21.92 3.21
CA PRO A 84 -1.87 22.32 2.14
C PRO A 84 -2.62 21.15 1.50
N SER A 85 -3.89 21.36 1.19
CA SER A 85 -4.70 20.39 0.44
C SER A 85 -4.12 20.12 -0.95
N GLN A 86 -4.01 18.85 -1.31
CA GLN A 86 -3.61 18.42 -2.65
C GLN A 86 -4.72 18.71 -3.67
N TYR A 87 -4.34 19.29 -4.81
CA TYR A 87 -5.17 19.49 -5.99
C TYR A 87 -4.43 19.04 -7.27
N PRO A 88 -5.13 18.60 -8.34
CA PRO A 88 -6.58 18.46 -8.46
C PRO A 88 -7.17 17.41 -7.50
N PHE A 89 -8.47 17.44 -7.25
CA PHE A 89 -9.08 16.45 -6.35
C PHE A 89 -10.43 16.00 -6.91
N TYR A 90 -10.60 14.67 -7.01
CA TYR A 90 -11.78 14.07 -7.60
C TYR A 90 -12.73 13.51 -6.52
N CYS A 91 -13.99 13.91 -6.58
CA CYS A 91 -15.02 13.51 -5.62
C CYS A 91 -15.63 12.15 -5.96
N MET A 92 -15.76 11.30 -4.94
CA MET A 92 -16.26 9.93 -5.06
C MET A 92 -17.56 9.72 -4.27
N THR A 93 -18.31 10.80 -4.03
CA THR A 93 -19.60 10.79 -3.31
C THR A 93 -20.64 9.93 -4.03
N LEU A 94 -20.76 10.05 -5.36
CA LEU A 94 -21.64 9.22 -6.19
C LEU A 94 -21.22 7.74 -6.20
N ASP A 95 -19.92 7.46 -6.14
CA ASP A 95 -19.40 6.10 -6.00
C ASP A 95 -19.65 5.50 -4.59
N SER A 96 -20.05 6.34 -3.63
CA SER A 96 -20.28 6.04 -2.21
C SER A 96 -21.77 6.14 -1.81
N PRO A 97 -22.70 5.96 -2.77
CA PRO A 97 -24.12 6.34 -2.68
C PRO A 97 -24.52 7.62 -1.91
N LEU A 98 -23.67 8.66 -1.88
CA LEU A 98 -23.95 9.90 -1.12
C LEU A 98 -24.64 11.01 -1.91
N GLY A 99 -24.88 10.80 -3.21
CA GLY A 99 -25.31 11.86 -4.12
C GLY A 99 -24.13 12.73 -4.57
N GLN A 100 -24.43 13.89 -5.15
CA GLN A 100 -23.42 14.83 -5.62
C GLN A 100 -22.76 15.56 -4.42
N PRO A 101 -21.49 15.97 -4.53
CA PRO A 101 -20.86 16.78 -3.48
C PRO A 101 -21.49 18.19 -3.44
N LEU A 102 -21.28 18.91 -2.33
CA LEU A 102 -21.74 20.29 -2.21
C LEU A 102 -20.99 21.22 -3.18
N VAL A 103 -21.72 22.17 -3.77
CA VAL A 103 -21.11 23.26 -4.53
C VAL A 103 -20.31 24.15 -3.59
N ASP A 104 -19.02 24.32 -3.85
CA ASP A 104 -18.11 25.18 -3.08
C ASP A 104 -17.49 26.30 -3.93
N ASN A 105 -17.68 26.28 -5.25
CA ASN A 105 -17.15 27.30 -6.16
C ASN A 105 -17.94 27.38 -7.48
N GLN A 106 -17.81 28.51 -8.17
CA GLN A 106 -18.38 28.78 -9.51
C GLN A 106 -17.31 28.94 -10.59
N GLN A 107 -16.04 28.83 -10.21
CA GLN A 107 -14.87 29.12 -11.05
C GLN A 107 -14.40 27.93 -11.89
N GLY A 108 -15.08 26.78 -11.76
CA GLY A 108 -14.77 25.55 -12.49
C GLY A 108 -13.80 24.61 -11.79
N TYR A 109 -13.46 24.86 -10.52
CA TYR A 109 -12.46 24.07 -9.79
C TYR A 109 -13.06 22.75 -9.29
N GLY A 110 -12.38 21.63 -9.55
CA GLY A 110 -12.85 20.32 -9.12
C GLY A 110 -13.91 19.71 -10.04
N VAL A 111 -14.79 18.88 -9.48
CA VAL A 111 -15.83 18.17 -10.26
C VAL A 111 -17.04 19.08 -10.48
N PRO A 112 -17.71 19.02 -11.64
CA PRO A 112 -18.98 19.71 -11.85
C PRO A 112 -20.10 19.08 -11.00
N VAL A 113 -21.00 19.94 -10.52
CA VAL A 113 -22.23 19.56 -9.83
C VAL A 113 -23.40 20.00 -10.70
N TYR A 114 -24.31 19.08 -10.96
CA TYR A 114 -25.47 19.25 -11.82
C TYR A 114 -26.72 19.55 -10.99
N ASP A 115 -27.70 20.22 -11.59
CA ASP A 115 -29.05 20.32 -11.03
C ASP A 115 -29.67 18.92 -10.86
N ASP A 116 -29.48 18.07 -11.87
CA ASP A 116 -29.85 16.67 -11.88
C ASP A 116 -28.75 15.83 -12.52
N ILE A 117 -28.26 14.84 -11.77
CA ILE A 117 -27.14 13.99 -12.16
C ILE A 117 -27.50 12.97 -13.25
N GLU A 118 -28.78 12.67 -13.42
CA GLU A 118 -29.25 11.74 -14.44
C GLU A 118 -29.33 12.42 -15.81
N SER A 119 -29.95 13.60 -15.88
CA SER A 119 -30.07 14.36 -17.13
C SER A 119 -28.77 15.06 -17.54
N ARG A 120 -27.94 15.49 -16.56
CA ARG A 120 -26.63 16.14 -16.78
C ARG A 120 -26.70 17.37 -17.68
N LYS A 121 -27.84 18.06 -17.71
CA LYS A 121 -28.11 19.17 -18.64
C LYS A 121 -27.53 20.49 -18.17
N LYS A 122 -27.58 20.77 -16.86
CA LYS A 122 -27.18 22.07 -16.32
C LYS A 122 -26.26 21.91 -15.12
N ILE A 123 -25.07 22.47 -15.24
CA ILE A 123 -24.13 22.60 -14.12
C ILE A 123 -24.60 23.76 -13.23
N VAL A 124 -24.76 23.51 -11.93
CA VAL A 124 -25.14 24.51 -10.92
C VAL A 124 -23.93 25.06 -10.15
N GLY A 125 -22.78 24.41 -10.29
CA GLY A 125 -21.51 24.85 -9.73
C GLY A 125 -20.48 23.72 -9.73
N TYR A 126 -19.43 23.86 -8.93
CA TYR A 126 -18.35 22.89 -8.85
C TYR A 126 -17.97 22.60 -7.40
N SER A 127 -17.32 21.47 -7.20
CA SER A 127 -16.82 21.00 -5.91
C SER A 127 -15.35 20.64 -6.01
N LYS A 128 -14.49 21.44 -5.39
CA LYS A 128 -13.06 21.13 -5.23
C LYS A 128 -12.75 20.36 -3.94
N ASP A 129 -13.59 20.50 -2.92
CA ASP A 129 -13.36 19.95 -1.57
C ASP A 129 -14.22 18.73 -1.24
N CYS A 130 -15.18 18.40 -2.11
CA CYS A 130 -15.95 17.16 -2.03
C CYS A 130 -16.76 16.99 -0.74
N SER A 131 -17.13 18.09 -0.09
CA SER A 131 -17.85 18.08 1.18
C SER A 131 -19.18 17.35 1.07
N VAL A 132 -19.49 16.56 2.10
CA VAL A 132 -20.76 15.82 2.25
C VAL A 132 -21.35 16.12 3.61
N LYS A 133 -22.64 16.46 3.62
CA LYS A 133 -23.40 16.69 4.85
C LYS A 133 -23.54 15.40 5.65
N SER A 134 -23.33 15.48 6.96
CA SER A 134 -23.57 14.40 7.91
C SER A 134 -25.03 13.96 7.87
N ARG A 135 -25.26 12.68 7.62
CA ARG A 135 -26.61 12.10 7.49
C ARG A 135 -26.66 10.68 8.05
N LEU A 136 -27.86 10.26 8.43
CA LEU A 136 -28.15 8.91 8.90
C LEU A 136 -28.72 8.04 7.78
N SER A 137 -28.43 6.75 7.87
CA SER A 137 -29.02 5.67 7.08
C SER A 137 -29.09 4.42 7.95
N TYR A 138 -29.95 3.47 7.60
CA TYR A 138 -30.22 2.30 8.43
C TYR A 138 -30.03 1.03 7.63
N TYR A 139 -29.49 0.01 8.28
CA TYR A 139 -29.23 -1.29 7.67
C TYR A 139 -29.70 -2.42 8.58
N ARG A 140 -30.21 -3.50 7.98
CA ARG A 140 -30.51 -4.76 8.66
C ARG A 140 -29.55 -5.85 8.23
N ILE A 141 -29.17 -6.69 9.18
CA ILE A 141 -28.52 -7.97 8.95
C ILE A 141 -29.59 -9.06 9.04
N ASN A 142 -29.87 -9.73 7.92
CA ASN A 142 -30.84 -10.82 7.88
C ASN A 142 -30.27 -12.09 8.54
N SER A 143 -31.13 -13.09 8.81
CA SER A 143 -30.71 -14.36 9.42
C SER A 143 -29.70 -15.16 8.57
N ASP A 144 -29.67 -14.92 7.27
CA ASP A 144 -28.70 -15.48 6.33
C ASP A 144 -27.41 -14.64 6.19
N GLY A 145 -27.27 -13.59 7.01
CA GLY A 145 -26.13 -12.68 7.00
C GLY A 145 -26.20 -11.61 5.91
N GLN A 146 -27.26 -11.55 5.10
CA GLN A 146 -27.39 -10.52 4.08
C GLN A 146 -27.62 -9.14 4.68
N ILE A 147 -26.95 -8.14 4.10
CA ILE A 147 -27.03 -6.75 4.53
C ILE A 147 -27.94 -5.97 3.59
N GLU A 148 -29.02 -5.44 4.17
CA GLU A 148 -30.08 -4.72 3.48
C GLU A 148 -30.13 -3.27 3.97
N ALA A 149 -30.20 -2.30 3.04
CA ALA A 149 -30.45 -0.90 3.37
C ALA A 149 -31.95 -0.68 3.55
N LEU A 150 -32.34 0.08 4.57
CA LEU A 150 -33.73 0.33 4.92
C LEU A 150 -34.12 1.79 4.68
N GLU A 151 -35.32 1.98 4.15
CA GLU A 151 -35.99 3.28 4.13
C GLU A 151 -36.67 3.54 5.48
N LEU A 152 -36.64 4.80 5.94
CA LEU A 152 -37.28 5.21 7.20
C LEU A 152 -38.77 4.86 7.26
N SER A 153 -39.47 4.91 6.12
CA SER A 153 -40.87 4.53 6.01
C SER A 153 -41.11 3.03 6.24
N GLN A 154 -40.17 2.18 5.82
CA GLN A 154 -40.23 0.73 6.04
C GLN A 154 -40.03 0.39 7.51
N LEU A 155 -39.15 1.13 8.20
CA LEU A 155 -38.95 0.98 9.64
C LEU A 155 -40.23 1.32 10.42
N LYS A 156 -40.91 2.41 10.10
CA LYS A 156 -42.09 2.86 10.89
C LYS A 156 -43.34 1.97 10.75
N ASN A 157 -43.45 1.17 9.70
CA ASN A 157 -44.67 0.44 9.36
C ASN A 157 -44.63 -1.08 9.62
N ASN A 158 -43.50 -1.65 10.01
CA ASN A 158 -43.34 -3.11 10.03
C ASN A 158 -43.27 -3.65 11.47
N SER A 159 -44.24 -4.48 11.85
CA SER A 159 -44.32 -5.15 13.16
C SER A 159 -43.29 -6.28 13.33
N ASP A 160 -42.65 -6.73 12.25
CA ASP A 160 -41.65 -7.83 12.26
C ASP A 160 -40.33 -7.46 12.96
N PHE A 161 -40.07 -6.16 13.21
CA PHE A 161 -38.83 -5.70 13.84
C PHE A 161 -38.82 -5.85 15.37
N SER A 162 -39.94 -6.24 16.00
CA SER A 162 -40.05 -6.33 17.46
C SER A 162 -39.35 -7.56 18.08
N SER A 163 -38.91 -8.52 17.26
CA SER A 163 -38.42 -9.83 17.75
C SER A 163 -36.89 -10.00 17.74
N ASN A 164 -36.12 -9.17 17.01
CA ASN A 164 -34.68 -9.36 16.91
C ASN A 164 -33.87 -8.05 16.97
N THR A 165 -33.49 -7.66 18.19
CA THR A 165 -32.88 -6.35 18.50
C THR A 165 -31.42 -6.20 18.11
N LYS A 166 -30.70 -7.28 17.74
CA LYS A 166 -29.25 -7.26 17.45
C LYS A 166 -28.88 -7.10 15.96
N GLN A 167 -29.87 -6.93 15.09
CA GLN A 167 -29.67 -6.96 13.64
C GLN A 167 -29.76 -5.59 12.96
N LEU A 168 -30.13 -4.54 13.70
CA LEU A 168 -30.33 -3.20 13.15
C LEU A 168 -29.12 -2.30 13.43
N LEU A 169 -28.67 -1.60 12.38
CA LEU A 169 -27.51 -0.74 12.41
C LEU A 169 -27.89 0.68 11.99
N ARG A 170 -27.52 1.67 12.80
CA ARG A 170 -27.51 3.09 12.42
C ARG A 170 -26.16 3.44 11.83
N VAL A 171 -26.17 3.98 10.63
CA VAL A 171 -24.97 4.42 9.92
C VAL A 171 -25.00 5.93 9.72
N GLU A 172 -24.01 6.61 10.28
CA GLU A 172 -23.74 8.03 10.00
C GLU A 172 -22.61 8.15 8.97
N GLN A 173 -22.84 8.93 7.90
CA GLN A 173 -21.80 9.31 6.95
C GLN A 173 -21.78 10.82 6.70
N GLY A 174 -20.59 11.37 6.52
CA GLY A 174 -20.34 12.76 6.16
C GLY A 174 -18.88 12.94 5.72
N SER A 175 -18.38 14.17 5.65
CA SER A 175 -16.97 14.42 5.29
C SER A 175 -16.14 15.06 6.41
N ILE A 176 -14.91 14.59 6.60
CA ILE A 176 -13.84 15.16 7.44
C ILE A 176 -12.55 15.16 6.60
N ASN A 177 -11.81 16.27 6.56
CA ASN A 177 -10.60 16.43 5.74
C ASN A 177 -10.84 16.12 4.25
N ARG A 178 -12.03 16.44 3.74
CA ARG A 178 -12.54 16.06 2.40
C ARG A 178 -12.82 14.56 2.19
N PHE A 179 -12.45 13.70 3.14
CA PHE A 179 -12.69 12.26 3.08
C PHE A 179 -14.02 11.88 3.71
N ILE A 180 -14.63 10.81 3.21
CA ILE A 180 -15.91 10.32 3.71
C ILE A 180 -15.65 9.51 4.98
N TYR A 181 -16.23 9.91 6.10
CA TYR A 181 -16.26 9.10 7.32
C TYR A 181 -17.53 8.24 7.38
N THR A 182 -17.43 7.13 8.10
CA THR A 182 -18.55 6.24 8.41
C THR A 182 -18.49 5.87 9.88
N ILE A 183 -19.62 6.01 10.58
CA ILE A 183 -19.83 5.50 11.94
C ILE A 183 -20.99 4.51 11.87
N ILE A 184 -20.81 3.31 12.40
CA ILE A 184 -21.81 2.26 12.46
C ILE A 184 -22.04 1.92 13.92
N MET A 185 -23.30 2.04 14.34
CA MET A 185 -23.75 1.77 15.70
C MET A 185 -24.84 0.69 15.66
N PRO A 186 -24.68 -0.44 16.36
CA PRO A 186 -25.78 -1.35 16.65
C PRO A 186 -26.85 -0.64 17.47
N ILE A 187 -28.12 -0.80 17.08
CA ILE A 187 -29.26 -0.16 17.74
C ILE A 187 -30.46 -1.10 17.81
N SER A 188 -31.38 -0.83 18.73
CA SER A 188 -32.70 -1.46 18.76
C SER A 188 -33.69 -0.69 17.89
N PHE A 189 -34.83 -1.31 17.60
CA PHE A 189 -35.87 -0.69 16.79
C PHE A 189 -36.45 0.60 17.42
N THR A 190 -36.54 0.67 18.76
CA THR A 190 -37.06 1.86 19.46
C THR A 190 -36.13 3.06 19.37
N GLU A 191 -34.90 2.86 18.87
CA GLU A 191 -33.85 3.88 18.76
C GLU A 191 -33.76 4.48 17.34
N VAL A 192 -34.65 4.10 16.41
CA VAL A 192 -34.55 4.45 14.97
C VAL A 192 -34.54 5.95 14.66
N ASP A 193 -35.04 6.84 15.52
CA ASP A 193 -34.96 8.30 15.30
C ASP A 193 -34.07 9.02 16.34
N ASP A 194 -33.40 8.26 17.21
CA ASP A 194 -32.47 8.81 18.19
C ASP A 194 -31.03 8.63 17.68
N ARG A 195 -30.36 9.75 17.39
CA ARG A 195 -28.96 9.75 16.94
C ARG A 195 -27.98 9.30 18.03
N LEU A 196 -28.28 9.56 19.31
CA LEU A 196 -27.38 9.34 20.44
C LEU A 196 -27.60 7.99 21.13
N ALA A 197 -28.74 7.35 20.84
CA ALA A 197 -29.06 6.02 21.32
C ALA A 197 -27.95 4.99 20.99
N GLN A 198 -27.64 4.15 21.97
CA GLN A 198 -26.48 3.26 21.98
C GLN A 198 -26.69 2.05 22.88
N THR A 199 -27.94 1.64 23.14
CA THR A 199 -28.22 0.57 24.13
C THR A 199 -27.67 -0.80 23.73
N GLN A 200 -27.46 -1.04 22.44
CA GLN A 200 -26.87 -2.28 21.93
C GLN A 200 -25.34 -2.25 21.84
N TRP A 201 -24.70 -1.13 22.21
CA TRP A 201 -23.24 -0.98 22.14
C TRP A 201 -22.56 -1.51 23.41
N ASN A 202 -21.66 -2.47 23.24
CA ASN A 202 -20.87 -3.09 24.32
C ASN A 202 -19.66 -2.24 24.77
N LYS A 203 -19.64 -0.95 24.43
CA LYS A 203 -18.58 0.03 24.69
C LYS A 203 -17.23 -0.23 24.00
N ARG A 204 -17.12 -1.20 23.09
CA ARG A 204 -15.89 -1.48 22.31
C ARG A 204 -15.96 -0.82 20.94
N LEU A 205 -14.83 -0.26 20.49
CA LEU A 205 -14.76 0.45 19.21
C LEU A 205 -13.73 -0.19 18.29
N ILE A 206 -14.11 -0.38 17.02
CA ILE A 206 -13.21 -0.79 15.96
C ILE A 206 -12.93 0.39 15.04
N TYR A 207 -11.66 0.66 14.75
CA TYR A 207 -11.26 1.49 13.63
C TYR A 207 -10.89 0.62 12.44
N GLN A 208 -11.75 0.57 11.42
CA GLN A 208 -11.49 -0.17 10.19
C GLN A 208 -10.65 0.65 9.20
N PHE A 209 -9.40 0.22 9.02
CA PHE A 209 -8.48 0.68 7.98
C PHE A 209 -8.61 -0.14 6.71
N ASN A 210 -8.28 0.42 5.55
CA ASN A 210 -8.40 -0.28 4.27
C ASN A 210 -7.11 -0.20 3.46
N GLY A 211 -6.75 -1.30 2.79
CA GLY A 211 -5.52 -1.41 2.00
C GLY A 211 -5.60 -0.91 0.55
N GLY A 212 -4.64 -1.38 -0.24
CA GLY A 212 -4.39 -1.04 -1.64
C GLY A 212 -3.39 0.10 -1.81
N SER A 213 -3.03 0.42 -3.05
CA SER A 213 -1.98 1.42 -3.33
C SER A 213 -2.51 2.63 -4.10
N GLY A 214 -2.26 3.82 -3.55
CA GLY A 214 -2.76 5.13 -3.98
C GLY A 214 -1.63 6.16 -4.14
N ILE A 215 -1.89 7.22 -4.89
CA ILE A 215 -0.98 8.38 -5.06
C ILE A 215 -1.66 9.72 -4.76
N GLY A 216 -2.80 9.71 -4.07
CA GLY A 216 -3.58 10.92 -3.80
C GLY A 216 -4.70 11.20 -4.82
N TYR A 217 -5.06 12.48 -4.85
CA TYR A 217 -5.92 13.19 -5.79
C TYR A 217 -7.40 12.74 -5.81
N ARG A 218 -7.83 11.86 -4.89
CA ARG A 218 -9.18 11.31 -4.87
C ARG A 218 -9.73 11.23 -3.45
N GLN A 219 -11.00 11.59 -3.29
CA GLN A 219 -11.74 11.46 -2.03
C GLN A 219 -11.85 10.01 -1.55
N GLY A 220 -11.87 9.06 -2.47
CA GLY A 220 -12.00 7.65 -2.15
C GLY A 220 -13.43 7.17 -1.90
N ARG A 221 -13.67 5.90 -2.21
CA ARG A 221 -14.99 5.26 -2.07
C ARG A 221 -15.18 4.73 -0.66
N GLN A 222 -16.35 5.02 -0.08
CA GLN A 222 -16.73 4.55 1.24
C GLN A 222 -18.20 4.12 1.28
N LYS A 223 -18.43 2.81 1.12
CA LYS A 223 -19.77 2.22 1.13
C LYS A 223 -20.04 1.60 2.50
N PRO A 224 -21.16 1.93 3.18
CA PRO A 224 -21.53 1.32 4.46
C PRO A 224 -21.53 -0.20 4.42
N LYS A 225 -22.19 -0.79 3.41
CA LYS A 225 -22.29 -2.25 3.26
C LYS A 225 -20.92 -2.94 3.31
N SER A 226 -19.90 -2.39 2.64
CA SER A 226 -18.55 -2.97 2.64
C SER A 226 -17.82 -2.85 3.97
N VAL A 227 -18.18 -1.88 4.82
CA VAL A 227 -17.63 -1.78 6.18
C VAL A 227 -18.35 -2.77 7.10
N ILE A 228 -19.68 -2.88 6.96
CA ILE A 228 -20.50 -3.86 7.69
C ILE A 228 -20.04 -5.29 7.37
N GLU A 229 -19.86 -5.64 6.10
CA GLU A 229 -19.42 -6.97 5.65
C GLU A 229 -18.08 -7.39 6.29
N ARG A 230 -17.13 -6.46 6.45
CA ARG A 230 -15.81 -6.76 7.01
C ARG A 230 -15.84 -7.01 8.52
N GLN A 231 -16.78 -6.38 9.23
CA GLN A 231 -16.88 -6.41 10.69
C GLN A 231 -18.23 -6.99 11.13
N LEU A 232 -18.81 -7.89 10.33
CA LEU A 232 -20.17 -8.37 10.49
C LEU A 232 -20.36 -9.03 11.86
N GLN A 233 -19.44 -9.93 12.21
CA GLN A 233 -19.50 -10.64 13.49
C GLN A 233 -19.34 -9.66 14.66
N GLN A 234 -18.36 -8.74 14.59
CA GLN A 234 -18.13 -7.77 15.65
C GLN A 234 -19.33 -6.84 15.86
N LEU A 235 -20.01 -6.42 14.79
CA LEU A 235 -21.24 -5.64 14.88
C LEU A 235 -22.37 -6.43 15.56
N LEU A 236 -22.51 -7.73 15.26
CA LEU A 236 -23.48 -8.62 15.93
C LEU A 236 -23.15 -8.86 17.40
N ASP A 237 -21.85 -8.83 17.75
CA ASP A 237 -21.35 -8.94 19.13
C ASP A 237 -21.50 -7.61 19.91
N GLY A 238 -22.01 -6.56 19.26
CA GLY A 238 -22.32 -5.27 19.86
C GLY A 238 -21.20 -4.23 19.79
N TYR A 239 -20.16 -4.43 18.99
CA TYR A 239 -19.12 -3.42 18.75
C TYR A 239 -19.68 -2.27 17.92
N ALA A 240 -19.16 -1.06 18.14
CA ALA A 240 -19.30 0.03 17.17
C ALA A 240 -18.11 0.04 16.21
N VAL A 241 -18.33 0.45 14.96
CA VAL A 241 -17.28 0.49 13.93
C VAL A 241 -17.19 1.88 13.31
N ILE A 242 -15.98 2.43 13.25
CA ILE A 242 -15.68 3.67 12.53
C ILE A 242 -14.66 3.44 11.42
N SER A 243 -14.77 4.22 10.35
CA SER A 243 -13.86 4.13 9.21
C SER A 243 -13.87 5.42 8.40
N SER A 244 -12.85 5.64 7.58
CA SER A 244 -12.79 6.77 6.65
C SER A 244 -12.10 6.39 5.34
N SER A 245 -12.54 6.98 4.23
CA SER A 245 -11.85 6.85 2.94
C SER A 245 -10.46 7.48 2.94
N GLY A 246 -10.16 8.39 3.87
CA GLY A 246 -8.82 8.96 4.08
C GLY A 246 -7.87 8.01 4.81
N ASN A 247 -8.40 6.95 5.42
CA ASN A 247 -7.63 5.86 6.01
C ASN A 247 -7.66 4.61 5.13
N ARG A 248 -7.81 4.84 3.81
CA ARG A 248 -7.71 3.82 2.78
C ARG A 248 -6.54 4.13 1.86
N THR A 249 -5.50 3.32 1.95
CA THR A 249 -4.22 3.56 1.26
C THR A 249 -4.31 3.46 -0.26
N SER A 250 -5.39 2.88 -0.80
CA SER A 250 -5.73 2.96 -2.24
C SER A 250 -5.87 4.41 -2.76
N TYR A 251 -6.02 5.40 -1.87
CA TYR A 251 -6.25 6.79 -2.23
C TYR A 251 -5.14 7.74 -1.82
N THR A 252 -4.47 7.52 -0.70
CA THR A 252 -3.30 8.32 -0.28
C THR A 252 -2.47 7.52 0.71
N TYR A 253 -1.16 7.75 0.71
CA TYR A 253 -0.23 7.20 1.71
C TYR A 253 0.35 8.30 2.61
N ASN A 254 -0.16 9.52 2.56
CA ASN A 254 0.24 10.56 3.48
C ASN A 254 -0.21 10.21 4.91
N MET A 255 0.68 9.58 5.69
CA MET A 255 0.32 9.12 7.04
C MET A 255 0.05 10.25 8.03
N LEU A 256 0.54 11.46 7.75
CA LEU A 256 0.22 12.63 8.57
C LEU A 256 -1.26 13.05 8.38
N LEU A 257 -1.74 12.99 7.14
CA LEU A 257 -3.14 13.21 6.79
C LEU A 257 -4.05 12.07 7.26
N ALA A 258 -3.55 10.83 7.17
CA ALA A 258 -4.26 9.66 7.68
C ALA A 258 -4.42 9.72 9.22
N GLU A 259 -3.38 10.13 9.96
CA GLU A 259 -3.44 10.32 11.41
C GLU A 259 -4.46 11.38 11.80
N ASP A 260 -4.38 12.59 11.19
CA ASP A 260 -5.32 13.68 11.47
C ASP A 260 -6.78 13.27 11.19
N THR A 261 -7.00 12.59 10.06
CA THR A 261 -8.32 12.07 9.69
C THR A 261 -8.81 11.05 10.71
N ALA A 262 -7.99 10.10 11.12
CA ALA A 262 -8.38 9.08 12.11
C ALA A 262 -8.69 9.68 13.48
N ARG A 263 -7.86 10.65 13.93
CA ARG A 263 -8.07 11.39 15.17
C ARG A 263 -9.42 12.11 15.16
N ARG A 264 -9.72 12.84 14.08
CA ARG A 264 -10.98 13.60 13.94
C ARG A 264 -12.20 12.69 13.79
N VAL A 265 -12.09 11.55 13.13
CA VAL A 265 -13.17 10.56 13.04
C VAL A 265 -13.46 9.92 14.41
N LYS A 266 -12.42 9.54 15.17
CA LYS A 266 -12.59 9.09 16.56
C LYS A 266 -13.18 10.20 17.44
N ARG A 267 -12.77 11.45 17.25
CA ARG A 267 -13.35 12.60 17.97
C ARG A 267 -14.82 12.82 17.66
N GLN A 268 -15.25 12.68 16.40
CA GLN A 268 -16.67 12.70 16.03
C GLN A 268 -17.45 11.62 16.79
N PHE A 269 -16.93 10.39 16.85
CA PHE A 269 -17.55 9.30 17.60
C PHE A 269 -17.65 9.60 19.11
N VAL A 270 -16.53 9.96 19.74
CA VAL A 270 -16.47 10.20 21.20
C VAL A 270 -17.34 11.38 21.61
N SER A 271 -17.46 12.41 20.76
CA SER A 271 -18.30 13.57 21.05
C SER A 271 -19.80 13.25 20.97
N LEU A 272 -20.19 12.15 20.32
CA LEU A 272 -21.58 11.68 20.27
C LEU A 272 -21.89 10.69 21.40
N TYR A 273 -21.00 9.74 21.65
CA TYR A 273 -21.32 8.54 22.43
C TYR A 273 -20.51 8.39 23.73
N GLY A 274 -19.53 9.27 23.95
CA GLY A 274 -18.56 9.17 25.02
C GLY A 274 -17.37 8.25 24.67
N PRO A 275 -16.37 8.14 25.57
CA PRO A 275 -15.20 7.29 25.34
C PRO A 275 -15.59 5.80 25.29
N PRO A 276 -15.00 5.00 24.38
CA PRO A 276 -15.07 3.55 24.43
C PRO A 276 -14.19 2.99 25.57
N LEU A 277 -14.38 1.72 25.92
CA LEU A 277 -13.42 0.98 26.77
C LEU A 277 -12.04 0.92 26.12
N TYR A 278 -12.02 0.66 24.81
CA TYR A 278 -10.83 0.70 23.97
C TYR A 278 -11.20 0.89 22.50
N THR A 279 -10.22 1.25 21.68
CA THR A 279 -10.29 1.30 20.22
C THR A 279 -9.25 0.36 19.62
N VAL A 280 -9.71 -0.71 18.97
CA VAL A 280 -8.82 -1.62 18.24
C VAL A 280 -8.77 -1.26 16.76
N GLY A 281 -7.57 -1.17 16.19
CA GLY A 281 -7.37 -1.03 14.76
C GLY A 281 -7.45 -2.40 14.06
N ILE A 282 -8.05 -2.45 12.88
CA ILE A 282 -7.93 -3.61 11.98
C ILE A 282 -7.90 -3.19 10.51
N GLY A 283 -7.16 -3.92 9.69
CA GLY A 283 -7.05 -3.64 8.27
C GLY A 283 -5.93 -4.42 7.60
N GLY A 284 -6.11 -4.75 6.32
CA GLY A 284 -5.16 -5.53 5.54
C GLY A 284 -4.25 -4.71 4.64
N SER A 285 -3.07 -5.24 4.31
CA SER A 285 -2.14 -4.65 3.34
C SER A 285 -1.73 -3.24 3.78
N GLY A 286 -1.97 -2.22 2.96
CA GLY A 286 -1.78 -0.81 3.34
C GLY A 286 -2.60 -0.37 4.57
N GLY A 287 -3.71 -1.03 4.87
CA GLY A 287 -4.45 -0.81 6.12
C GLY A 287 -3.73 -1.39 7.35
N GLY A 288 -2.92 -2.43 7.17
CA GLY A 288 -2.05 -3.00 8.21
C GLY A 288 -0.89 -2.07 8.54
N LEU A 289 -0.17 -1.57 7.53
CA LEU A 289 0.94 -0.64 7.75
C LEU A 289 0.47 0.71 8.33
N ALA A 290 -0.73 1.18 7.96
CA ALA A 290 -1.28 2.41 8.52
C ALA A 290 -1.47 2.30 10.04
N GLN A 291 -1.82 1.12 10.55
CA GLN A 291 -1.93 0.88 11.98
C GLN A 291 -0.59 0.97 12.70
N TYR A 292 0.45 0.31 12.16
CA TYR A 292 1.81 0.41 12.70
C TYR A 292 2.30 1.86 12.76
N LEU A 293 2.13 2.61 11.66
CA LEU A 293 2.58 3.99 11.58
C LEU A 293 1.77 4.90 12.50
N ILE A 294 0.44 4.78 12.56
CA ILE A 294 -0.37 5.61 13.47
C ILE A 294 -0.07 5.30 14.95
N ALA A 295 0.10 4.03 15.30
CA ALA A 295 0.42 3.58 16.66
C ALA A 295 1.82 4.03 17.11
N GLN A 296 2.81 4.04 16.19
CA GLN A 296 4.13 4.59 16.46
C GLN A 296 4.10 6.12 16.56
N ASN A 297 3.39 6.76 15.63
CA ASN A 297 3.48 8.20 15.47
C ASN A 297 2.73 8.92 16.57
N SER A 298 1.63 8.39 17.10
CA SER A 298 0.77 9.12 18.03
C SER A 298 0.04 8.24 19.04
N SER A 299 -0.45 8.85 20.11
CA SER A 299 -1.33 8.22 21.09
C SER A 299 -2.78 8.72 20.98
N GLY A 300 -3.69 7.97 21.62
CA GLY A 300 -5.10 8.33 21.80
C GLY A 300 -6.02 7.93 20.64
N ILE A 301 -5.49 7.40 19.54
CA ILE A 301 -6.29 6.93 18.39
C ILE A 301 -6.61 5.43 18.54
N LEU A 302 -5.59 4.61 18.76
CA LEU A 302 -5.69 3.15 18.88
C LEU A 302 -5.10 2.72 20.22
N ASP A 303 -5.71 1.70 20.83
CA ASP A 303 -5.28 1.10 22.09
C ASP A 303 -4.68 -0.30 21.86
N GLY A 304 -5.02 -0.95 20.75
CA GLY A 304 -4.40 -2.19 20.24
C GLY A 304 -4.58 -2.30 18.72
N ILE A 305 -3.77 -3.12 18.05
CA ILE A 305 -3.83 -3.27 16.59
C ILE A 305 -3.82 -4.74 16.13
N ILE A 306 -4.62 -5.03 15.10
CA ILE A 306 -4.67 -6.31 14.39
C ILE A 306 -4.32 -6.04 12.91
N PRO A 307 -3.03 -5.82 12.59
CA PRO A 307 -2.62 -5.60 11.21
C PRO A 307 -2.68 -6.92 10.43
N LEU A 308 -3.40 -6.92 9.31
CA LEU A 308 -3.52 -8.10 8.44
C LEU A 308 -2.57 -7.98 7.25
N TYR A 309 -1.83 -9.04 6.89
CA TYR A 309 -0.91 -9.04 5.74
C TYR A 309 -0.04 -7.77 5.67
N SER A 310 0.54 -7.42 6.80
CA SER A 310 1.12 -6.11 7.03
C SER A 310 2.45 -5.94 6.30
N TYR A 311 2.79 -4.68 6.04
CA TYR A 311 4.16 -4.24 5.85
C TYR A 311 4.51 -3.28 6.99
N PRO A 312 5.80 -3.07 7.30
CA PRO A 312 6.21 -2.01 8.22
C PRO A 312 5.75 -0.63 7.74
N ASP A 313 6.06 -0.31 6.48
CA ASP A 313 5.72 0.95 5.83
C ASP A 313 5.87 0.85 4.31
N MET A 314 5.28 1.81 3.59
CA MET A 314 5.35 1.85 2.12
C MET A 314 6.72 2.30 1.60
N ILE A 315 7.41 3.26 2.25
CA ILE A 315 8.63 3.87 1.71
C ILE A 315 9.77 2.84 1.63
N THR A 316 10.01 2.09 2.70
CA THR A 316 11.03 1.02 2.72
C THR A 316 10.66 -0.13 1.81
N GLN A 317 9.37 -0.48 1.69
CA GLN A 317 8.88 -1.47 0.73
C GLN A 317 9.22 -1.09 -0.72
N THR A 318 9.19 0.21 -1.07
CA THR A 318 9.54 0.63 -2.44
C THR A 318 10.99 0.30 -2.82
N THR A 319 11.90 0.07 -1.87
CA THR A 319 13.33 -0.14 -2.15
C THR A 319 13.56 -1.34 -3.07
N TYR A 320 13.09 -2.52 -2.67
CA TYR A 320 13.19 -3.75 -3.45
C TYR A 320 12.07 -3.86 -4.50
N ALA A 321 10.87 -3.30 -4.26
CA ALA A 321 9.82 -3.30 -5.27
C ALA A 321 10.23 -2.54 -6.55
N LEU A 322 10.99 -1.44 -6.40
CA LEU A 322 11.56 -0.71 -7.53
C LEU A 322 12.80 -1.38 -8.15
N ASP A 323 13.40 -2.38 -7.51
CA ASP A 323 14.43 -3.22 -8.13
C ASP A 323 13.83 -4.26 -9.09
N CYS A 324 12.62 -4.75 -8.82
CA CYS A 324 11.96 -5.81 -9.60
C CYS A 324 11.97 -5.51 -11.10
N ASP A 325 11.54 -4.31 -11.52
CA ASP A 325 11.52 -3.96 -12.95
C ASP A 325 12.93 -3.76 -13.53
N LEU A 326 13.91 -3.33 -12.72
CA LEU A 326 15.31 -3.23 -13.16
C LEU A 326 15.90 -4.62 -13.45
N LEU A 327 15.67 -5.56 -12.54
CA LEU A 327 16.09 -6.96 -12.65
C LEU A 327 15.38 -7.66 -13.81
N ASN A 328 14.07 -7.50 -13.94
CA ASN A 328 13.30 -8.11 -15.02
C ASN A 328 13.62 -7.51 -16.40
N ASN A 329 13.90 -6.21 -16.47
CA ASN A 329 14.48 -5.61 -17.67
C ASN A 329 15.87 -6.19 -18.00
N TYR A 330 16.72 -6.43 -16.99
CA TYR A 330 18.02 -7.08 -17.21
C TYR A 330 17.86 -8.50 -17.77
N PHE A 331 17.10 -9.37 -17.11
CA PHE A 331 16.88 -10.76 -17.53
C PHE A 331 16.29 -10.84 -18.93
N THR A 332 15.32 -9.97 -19.23
CA THR A 332 14.59 -9.97 -20.51
C THR A 332 15.42 -9.40 -21.66
N PHE A 333 16.11 -8.27 -21.45
CA PHE A 333 16.68 -7.49 -22.56
C PHE A 333 18.21 -7.39 -22.54
N ARG A 334 18.86 -7.40 -21.37
CA ARG A 334 20.29 -7.01 -21.25
C ARG A 334 21.24 -8.16 -20.95
N ALA A 335 20.77 -9.23 -20.33
CA ALA A 335 21.59 -10.38 -19.98
C ALA A 335 22.28 -10.98 -21.22
N ARG A 336 23.56 -11.35 -21.06
CA ARG A 336 24.33 -12.01 -22.14
C ARG A 336 23.74 -13.38 -22.49
N LYS A 337 23.44 -14.20 -21.48
CA LYS A 337 22.85 -15.55 -21.62
C LYS A 337 21.37 -15.53 -21.21
N LYS A 338 20.50 -14.92 -22.02
CA LYS A 338 19.06 -14.77 -21.70
C LYS A 338 18.34 -16.10 -21.41
N ARG A 339 18.73 -17.20 -22.07
CA ARG A 339 18.15 -18.53 -21.88
C ARG A 339 18.36 -19.08 -20.46
N THR A 340 19.49 -18.75 -19.83
CA THR A 340 19.79 -19.18 -18.44
C THR A 340 18.77 -18.59 -17.46
N TRP A 341 18.30 -17.36 -17.70
CA TRP A 341 17.29 -16.70 -16.87
C TRP A 341 15.85 -17.11 -17.21
N GLN A 342 15.65 -18.15 -18.02
CA GLN A 342 14.34 -18.80 -18.16
C GLN A 342 14.10 -19.86 -17.09
N ASP A 343 15.13 -20.21 -16.33
CA ASP A 343 14.99 -20.89 -15.05
C ASP A 343 14.73 -19.85 -13.97
N TRP A 344 13.56 -19.93 -13.34
CA TRP A 344 13.07 -18.95 -12.37
C TRP A 344 13.72 -19.10 -11.01
N GLN A 345 14.14 -20.32 -10.64
CA GLN A 345 14.93 -20.52 -9.42
C GLN A 345 16.26 -19.78 -9.49
N ARG A 346 16.84 -19.62 -10.69
CA ARG A 346 18.04 -18.78 -10.85
C ARG A 346 17.78 -17.29 -10.65
N ARG A 347 16.56 -16.81 -10.90
CA ARG A 347 16.21 -15.40 -10.67
C ARG A 347 16.06 -15.11 -9.18
N GLN A 348 15.47 -16.04 -8.43
CA GLN A 348 15.33 -15.98 -6.97
C GLN A 348 16.67 -15.73 -6.26
N LEU A 349 17.77 -16.32 -6.76
CA LEU A 349 19.13 -16.08 -6.23
C LEU A 349 19.56 -14.59 -6.26
N ILE A 350 18.92 -13.76 -7.09
CA ILE A 350 19.22 -12.32 -7.21
C ILE A 350 18.05 -11.46 -6.71
N GLU A 351 16.81 -11.85 -7.02
CA GLU A 351 15.60 -11.12 -6.62
C GLU A 351 15.21 -11.37 -5.16
N GLY A 352 15.64 -12.48 -4.56
CA GLY A 352 15.35 -12.90 -3.19
C GLY A 352 13.93 -13.43 -2.95
N MET A 353 12.95 -12.91 -3.69
CA MET A 353 11.54 -13.27 -3.66
C MET A 353 11.25 -14.62 -4.32
N ASN A 354 10.15 -15.27 -3.92
CA ASN A 354 9.75 -16.57 -4.43
C ASN A 354 9.60 -16.56 -5.96
N SER A 355 10.08 -17.63 -6.58
CA SER A 355 10.11 -17.78 -8.03
C SER A 355 9.81 -19.24 -8.40
N ILE A 356 8.75 -19.46 -9.17
CA ILE A 356 8.23 -20.79 -9.47
C ILE A 356 8.32 -21.04 -10.99
N ASN A 357 9.02 -22.11 -11.35
CA ASN A 357 9.06 -22.61 -12.72
C ASN A 357 7.67 -23.12 -13.14
N ASN A 358 7.31 -22.89 -14.40
CA ASN A 358 6.02 -23.24 -15.01
C ASN A 358 4.77 -22.60 -14.37
N PHE A 359 4.92 -21.67 -13.44
CA PHE A 359 3.80 -20.89 -12.91
C PHE A 359 3.23 -19.94 -13.98
N PRO A 360 1.90 -19.84 -14.13
CA PRO A 360 1.29 -19.00 -15.16
C PRO A 360 1.50 -17.50 -14.90
N GLN A 361 1.78 -16.72 -15.96
CA GLN A 361 1.75 -15.26 -15.87
C GLN A 361 0.51 -14.69 -16.57
N ARG A 362 -0.28 -13.90 -15.85
CA ARG A 362 -1.45 -13.19 -16.40
C ARG A 362 -1.11 -12.34 -17.63
N ALA A 363 0.12 -11.82 -17.69
CA ALA A 363 0.61 -10.92 -18.73
C ALA A 363 1.69 -11.53 -19.65
N ALA A 364 1.82 -12.87 -19.70
CA ALA A 364 2.87 -13.57 -20.48
C ALA A 364 2.94 -13.12 -21.95
N TYR A 365 1.80 -12.80 -22.55
CA TYR A 365 1.65 -12.37 -23.95
C TYR A 365 2.37 -11.04 -24.27
N LEU A 366 2.67 -10.22 -23.27
CA LEU A 366 3.35 -8.93 -23.46
C LEU A 366 4.82 -9.10 -23.84
N GLN A 367 5.48 -10.14 -23.32
CA GLN A 367 6.92 -10.29 -23.48
C GLN A 367 7.35 -10.57 -24.94
N PRO A 368 6.74 -11.52 -25.68
CA PRO A 368 7.06 -11.75 -27.09
C PRO A 368 6.94 -10.49 -27.96
N LEU A 369 5.87 -9.71 -27.81
CA LEU A 369 5.64 -8.47 -28.56
C LEU A 369 6.75 -7.45 -28.30
N ASN A 370 7.14 -7.29 -27.04
CA ASN A 370 8.20 -6.36 -26.65
C ASN A 370 9.59 -6.81 -27.07
N GLN A 371 9.84 -8.12 -27.11
CA GLN A 371 11.09 -8.71 -27.60
C GLN A 371 11.26 -8.47 -29.10
N VAL A 372 10.21 -8.70 -29.90
CA VAL A 372 10.20 -8.41 -31.34
C VAL A 372 10.44 -6.93 -31.60
N ALA A 373 9.73 -6.05 -30.89
CA ALA A 373 9.91 -4.60 -31.01
C ALA A 373 11.34 -4.14 -30.60
N ALA A 374 12.05 -4.93 -29.81
CA ALA A 374 13.44 -4.70 -29.43
C ALA A 374 14.46 -5.48 -30.28
N GLY A 375 14.03 -6.15 -31.36
CA GLY A 375 14.90 -6.89 -32.27
C GLY A 375 15.38 -8.25 -31.76
N PHE A 376 14.67 -8.88 -30.82
CA PHE A 376 14.99 -10.20 -30.26
C PHE A 376 14.05 -11.30 -30.78
N MET A 377 14.54 -12.55 -30.84
CA MET A 377 13.69 -13.72 -31.06
C MET A 377 12.69 -13.86 -29.91
N PRO A 378 11.38 -13.91 -30.18
CA PRO A 378 10.35 -13.97 -29.15
C PRO A 378 10.38 -15.30 -28.41
N SER A 379 10.11 -15.25 -27.12
CA SER A 379 9.94 -16.42 -26.26
C SER A 379 8.91 -16.09 -25.17
N LEU A 380 8.02 -17.03 -24.87
CA LEU A 380 7.16 -16.92 -23.69
C LEU A 380 7.97 -17.19 -22.41
N PRO A 381 7.64 -16.52 -21.30
CA PRO A 381 8.21 -16.85 -19.99
C PRO A 381 7.82 -18.27 -19.57
N LYS A 382 8.75 -19.01 -18.96
CA LYS A 382 8.56 -20.39 -18.49
C LYS A 382 8.30 -20.51 -16.98
N GLY A 383 7.73 -19.49 -16.36
CA GLY A 383 7.51 -19.43 -14.91
C GLY A 383 7.14 -18.01 -14.48
N ASN A 384 7.10 -17.77 -13.18
CA ASN A 384 6.72 -16.47 -12.60
C ASN A 384 7.41 -16.25 -11.25
N ASN A 385 7.37 -15.02 -10.74
CA ASN A 385 7.84 -14.66 -9.40
C ASN A 385 6.91 -13.59 -8.78
N GLU A 386 7.08 -13.32 -7.48
CA GLU A 386 6.32 -12.26 -6.81
C GLU A 386 6.57 -10.88 -7.42
N CYS A 387 7.80 -10.59 -7.85
CA CYS A 387 8.17 -9.33 -8.51
C CYS A 387 7.27 -8.99 -9.71
N ILE A 388 6.80 -10.02 -10.44
CA ILE A 388 5.92 -9.86 -11.60
C ILE A 388 4.47 -10.06 -11.20
N ASN A 389 4.14 -11.14 -10.49
CA ASN A 389 2.76 -11.47 -10.17
C ASN A 389 2.12 -10.45 -9.20
N GLY A 390 2.88 -10.02 -8.20
CA GLY A 390 2.45 -9.06 -7.18
C GLY A 390 2.76 -7.61 -7.53
N TYR A 391 3.92 -7.33 -8.12
CA TYR A 391 4.44 -5.95 -8.24
C TYR A 391 4.44 -5.34 -9.65
N PHE A 392 4.04 -6.08 -10.70
CA PHE A 392 4.08 -5.57 -12.07
C PHE A 392 3.27 -4.26 -12.25
N GLY A 393 3.91 -3.27 -12.88
CA GLY A 393 3.32 -1.96 -13.14
C GLY A 393 3.34 -0.98 -11.97
N LEU A 394 3.62 -1.45 -10.74
CA LEU A 394 3.71 -0.57 -9.57
C LEU A 394 4.90 0.38 -9.65
N SER A 395 6.00 0.01 -10.32
CA SER A 395 7.15 0.92 -10.50
C SER A 395 6.75 2.20 -11.24
N SER A 396 5.87 2.09 -12.24
CA SER A 396 5.34 3.24 -12.98
C SER A 396 4.46 4.08 -12.08
N PHE A 397 3.56 3.44 -11.32
CA PHE A 397 2.68 4.11 -10.38
C PHE A 397 3.42 4.86 -9.25
N ILE A 398 4.44 4.24 -8.68
CA ILE A 398 5.21 4.76 -7.55
C ILE A 398 6.19 5.84 -8.01
N ASN A 399 6.92 5.59 -9.10
CA ASN A 399 8.14 6.32 -9.42
C ASN A 399 8.05 7.20 -10.66
N ASN A 400 7.11 6.94 -11.59
CA ASN A 400 7.01 7.68 -12.85
C ASN A 400 5.92 8.76 -12.76
N PRO A 401 6.25 10.06 -12.60
CA PRO A 401 5.26 11.13 -12.54
C PRO A 401 4.42 11.24 -13.83
N LYS A 402 4.87 10.61 -14.92
CA LYS A 402 4.19 10.57 -16.21
C LYS A 402 3.52 9.22 -16.50
N GLN A 403 3.27 8.37 -15.49
CA GLN A 403 2.84 6.95 -15.60
C GLN A 403 1.97 6.58 -16.81
N GLY A 404 1.00 7.40 -17.18
CA GLY A 404 0.34 7.34 -18.48
C GLY A 404 -1.07 6.77 -18.52
N PHE A 405 -1.52 6.12 -17.46
CA PHE A 405 -2.78 5.40 -17.39
C PHE A 405 -3.71 5.96 -16.31
N VAL A 406 -3.72 7.29 -16.15
CA VAL A 406 -4.67 7.99 -15.29
C VAL A 406 -6.08 7.78 -15.86
N ARG A 407 -7.01 7.33 -14.99
CA ARG A 407 -8.42 7.19 -15.36
C ARG A 407 -8.99 8.55 -15.76
N ASP A 408 -10.07 8.55 -16.52
CA ASP A 408 -10.79 9.72 -17.04
C ASP A 408 -11.53 10.55 -15.96
N PHE A 409 -11.02 10.52 -14.72
CA PHE A 409 -11.39 11.43 -13.63
C PHE A 409 -10.88 12.86 -13.86
N PHE A 410 -9.82 13.02 -14.66
CA PHE A 410 -9.17 14.30 -14.92
C PHE A 410 -9.10 14.53 -16.42
N HIS A 411 -9.37 15.76 -16.84
CA HIS A 411 -9.25 16.17 -18.23
C HIS A 411 -7.79 15.98 -18.72
N PRO A 412 -7.53 15.60 -19.98
CA PRO A 412 -6.16 15.35 -20.48
C PRO A 412 -5.15 16.47 -20.17
N ARG A 413 -5.53 17.74 -20.34
CA ARG A 413 -4.69 18.89 -19.92
C ARG A 413 -4.28 18.86 -18.44
N VAL A 414 -5.21 18.53 -17.55
CA VAL A 414 -4.92 18.38 -16.11
C VAL A 414 -3.99 17.21 -15.86
N VAL A 415 -4.12 16.12 -16.62
CA VAL A 415 -3.20 14.98 -16.54
C VAL A 415 -1.79 15.37 -16.95
N ASP A 416 -1.63 16.21 -17.97
CA ASP A 416 -0.32 16.65 -18.46
C ASP A 416 0.38 17.64 -17.51
N ASP A 417 -0.38 18.43 -16.75
CA ASP A 417 0.13 19.47 -15.84
C ASP A 417 0.51 18.96 -14.43
N VAL A 418 0.20 17.70 -14.11
CA VAL A 418 0.34 17.14 -12.75
C VAL A 418 1.37 16.01 -12.73
N ALA A 419 2.21 15.97 -11.69
CA ALA A 419 3.09 14.85 -11.41
C ALA A 419 2.32 13.74 -10.67
N TRP A 420 2.14 12.59 -11.33
CA TRP A 420 1.35 11.47 -10.81
C TRP A 420 2.23 10.35 -10.25
N SER A 421 2.72 10.53 -9.03
CA SER A 421 3.56 9.54 -8.36
C SER A 421 3.28 9.46 -6.87
N TYR A 422 3.71 8.36 -6.26
CA TYR A 422 3.68 8.21 -4.80
C TYR A 422 4.49 9.31 -4.11
N TRP A 423 5.64 9.65 -4.68
CA TRP A 423 6.48 10.74 -4.17
C TRP A 423 5.72 12.06 -4.15
N GLN A 424 4.93 12.36 -5.18
CA GLN A 424 4.17 13.61 -5.24
C GLN A 424 3.07 13.71 -4.17
N ASP A 425 2.46 12.58 -3.78
CA ASP A 425 1.51 12.52 -2.65
C ASP A 425 2.12 12.97 -1.32
N LEU A 426 3.45 12.81 -1.19
CA LEU A 426 4.23 13.18 -0.01
C LEU A 426 5.08 14.44 -0.22
N SER A 427 4.89 15.19 -1.31
CA SER A 427 5.74 16.34 -1.66
C SER A 427 5.85 17.40 -0.56
N SER A 428 4.79 17.64 0.20
CA SER A 428 4.82 18.58 1.34
C SER A 428 5.73 18.12 2.48
N LEU A 429 5.99 16.81 2.60
CA LEU A 429 6.86 16.22 3.61
C LEU A 429 8.27 16.00 3.06
N LEU A 430 8.40 15.39 1.88
CA LEU A 430 9.68 15.00 1.30
C LEU A 430 10.43 16.15 0.62
N GLY A 431 9.71 17.24 0.33
CA GLY A 431 10.20 18.36 -0.47
C GLY A 431 10.17 18.08 -1.97
N THR A 432 10.48 19.10 -2.75
CA THR A 432 10.51 19.07 -4.21
C THR A 432 11.86 19.53 -4.76
N ASP A 433 12.18 19.09 -5.97
CA ASP A 433 13.31 19.64 -6.73
C ASP A 433 12.95 21.02 -7.35
N SER A 434 13.90 21.58 -8.11
CA SER A 434 13.72 22.87 -8.79
C SER A 434 12.64 22.87 -9.88
N ASN A 435 12.12 21.71 -10.28
CA ASN A 435 11.07 21.54 -11.28
C ASN A 435 9.70 21.29 -10.64
N GLY A 436 9.63 21.21 -9.30
CA GLY A 436 8.41 20.89 -8.57
C GLY A 436 8.12 19.39 -8.45
N ASP A 437 9.00 18.51 -8.96
CA ASP A 437 8.88 17.06 -8.79
C ASP A 437 9.29 16.70 -7.35
N ALA A 438 8.50 15.87 -6.67
CA ALA A 438 8.82 15.41 -5.33
C ALA A 438 10.12 14.60 -5.27
N LEU A 439 10.88 14.80 -4.19
CA LEU A 439 12.13 14.06 -3.96
C LEU A 439 11.85 12.57 -3.67
N SER A 440 12.69 11.69 -4.19
CA SER A 440 12.61 10.24 -3.98
C SER A 440 13.65 9.76 -2.97
N THR A 441 13.27 8.77 -2.15
CA THR A 441 14.17 8.08 -1.20
C THR A 441 14.91 6.91 -1.84
N TRP A 442 14.56 6.51 -3.08
CA TRP A 442 15.13 5.30 -3.68
C TRP A 442 16.58 5.51 -4.12
N ASP A 443 17.48 4.61 -3.72
CA ASP A 443 18.91 4.64 -4.08
C ASP A 443 19.37 3.23 -4.49
N ASN A 444 20.31 3.15 -5.44
CA ASN A 444 21.00 1.88 -5.71
C ASN A 444 22.49 2.03 -6.04
N VAL A 445 23.13 3.10 -5.54
CA VAL A 445 24.58 3.28 -5.63
C VAL A 445 25.26 2.29 -4.68
N GLY A 446 26.30 1.60 -5.16
CA GLY A 446 27.07 0.64 -4.36
C GLY A 446 26.39 -0.71 -4.10
N VAL A 447 25.11 -0.87 -4.43
CA VAL A 447 24.36 -2.12 -4.21
C VAL A 447 24.85 -3.22 -5.16
N GLN A 448 25.22 -4.36 -4.57
CA GLN A 448 25.81 -5.51 -5.25
C GLN A 448 24.79 -6.63 -5.45
N TYR A 449 23.95 -6.52 -6.48
CA TYR A 449 22.87 -7.48 -6.74
C TYR A 449 23.43 -8.90 -6.97
N GLY A 450 22.97 -9.87 -6.17
CA GLY A 450 23.41 -11.27 -6.22
C GLY A 450 24.72 -11.56 -5.48
N LEU A 451 25.12 -10.72 -4.51
CA LEU A 451 26.34 -10.94 -3.72
C LEU A 451 26.29 -12.24 -2.91
N SER A 452 25.15 -12.54 -2.27
CA SER A 452 24.95 -13.80 -1.54
C SER A 452 25.15 -15.02 -2.45
N ALA A 453 24.48 -15.02 -3.61
CA ALA A 453 24.61 -16.08 -4.61
C ALA A 453 26.03 -16.22 -5.20
N LEU A 454 26.80 -15.12 -5.26
CA LEU A 454 28.21 -15.18 -5.65
C LEU A 454 29.04 -15.89 -4.57
N ASN A 455 28.85 -15.53 -3.30
CA ASN A 455 29.59 -16.08 -2.17
C ASN A 455 29.29 -17.57 -1.95
N SER A 456 28.04 -17.99 -2.21
CA SER A 456 27.62 -19.40 -2.16
C SER A 456 28.04 -20.22 -3.39
N GLY A 457 28.53 -19.57 -4.46
CA GLY A 457 28.93 -20.24 -5.70
C GLY A 457 27.78 -20.58 -6.66
N ASP A 458 26.55 -20.13 -6.38
CA ASP A 458 25.37 -20.40 -7.21
C ASP A 458 25.38 -19.63 -8.54
N ILE A 459 26.09 -18.50 -8.57
CA ILE A 459 26.40 -17.74 -9.79
C ILE A 459 27.90 -17.51 -9.94
N SER A 460 28.37 -17.51 -11.18
CA SER A 460 29.77 -17.20 -11.48
C SER A 460 30.09 -15.72 -11.32
N ILE A 461 31.35 -15.37 -11.03
CA ILE A 461 31.82 -13.97 -11.02
C ILE A 461 31.51 -13.24 -12.33
N LYS A 462 31.56 -13.94 -13.48
CA LYS A 462 31.20 -13.38 -14.79
C LYS A 462 29.71 -13.02 -14.89
N GLU A 463 28.84 -13.79 -14.25
CA GLU A 463 27.41 -13.47 -14.18
C GLU A 463 27.16 -12.30 -13.22
N PHE A 464 27.77 -12.30 -12.03
CA PHE A 464 27.70 -11.21 -11.06
C PHE A 464 28.12 -9.86 -11.66
N LEU A 465 29.23 -9.84 -12.40
CA LEU A 465 29.70 -8.66 -13.13
C LEU A 465 28.72 -8.24 -14.23
N ASP A 466 28.14 -9.18 -15.00
CA ASP A 466 27.20 -8.82 -16.08
C ASP A 466 25.90 -8.21 -15.54
N VAL A 467 25.38 -8.74 -14.43
CA VAL A 467 24.20 -8.19 -13.71
C VAL A 467 24.50 -6.77 -13.28
N ASN A 468 25.52 -6.57 -12.44
CA ASN A 468 25.78 -5.27 -11.81
C ASN A 468 26.23 -4.19 -12.80
N ARG A 469 26.86 -4.60 -13.91
CA ARG A 469 27.21 -3.68 -14.99
C ARG A 469 26.00 -3.19 -15.79
N LYS A 470 24.96 -4.02 -15.95
CA LYS A 470 23.86 -3.76 -16.92
C LYS A 470 22.50 -3.48 -16.30
N ILE A 471 22.28 -3.74 -15.02
CA ILE A 471 21.01 -3.49 -14.34
C ILE A 471 20.64 -1.99 -14.40
N GLY A 472 21.57 -1.09 -14.08
CA GLY A 472 21.38 0.36 -14.06
C GLY A 472 20.51 0.85 -12.90
N GLY A 473 19.94 2.05 -13.04
CA GLY A 473 18.98 2.63 -12.11
C GLY A 473 17.85 3.37 -12.84
N TRP A 474 16.92 3.90 -12.07
CA TRP A 474 15.86 4.77 -12.59
C TRP A 474 16.42 6.11 -13.06
N LYS A 475 15.93 6.63 -14.18
CA LYS A 475 16.24 8.00 -14.59
C LYS A 475 15.65 8.98 -13.58
N VAL A 476 16.26 10.17 -13.47
CA VAL A 476 15.64 11.29 -12.75
C VAL A 476 14.26 11.60 -13.33
N GLN A 477 13.30 11.96 -12.48
CA GLN A 477 11.87 12.06 -12.78
C GLN A 477 11.57 12.88 -14.04
N LYS A 478 12.15 14.08 -14.19
CA LYS A 478 12.02 14.91 -15.41
C LYS A 478 12.38 14.22 -16.74
N LYS A 479 13.26 13.20 -16.71
CA LYS A 479 13.69 12.42 -17.89
C LYS A 479 12.84 11.17 -18.11
N MET A 480 11.91 10.86 -17.21
CA MET A 480 10.98 9.76 -17.40
C MET A 480 9.94 10.10 -18.47
N LYS A 481 9.44 9.05 -19.09
CA LYS A 481 8.46 9.08 -20.17
C LYS A 481 7.26 8.25 -19.76
N LYS A 482 6.10 8.67 -20.23
CA LYS A 482 4.84 7.94 -20.11
C LYS A 482 4.96 6.50 -20.60
N GLU A 483 4.30 5.58 -19.89
CA GLU A 483 4.18 4.20 -20.34
C GLU A 483 3.32 4.12 -21.61
N THR A 484 3.77 3.32 -22.57
CA THR A 484 3.09 3.15 -23.85
C THR A 484 2.18 1.94 -23.77
N LEU A 485 0.88 2.20 -23.63
CA LEU A 485 -0.18 1.18 -23.62
C LEU A 485 -1.00 1.30 -24.90
N MET A 486 -1.13 0.21 -25.66
CA MET A 486 -2.08 0.10 -26.76
C MET A 486 -3.22 -0.83 -26.37
N THR A 487 -4.47 -0.45 -26.58
CA THR A 487 -5.63 -1.28 -26.22
C THR A 487 -6.46 -1.65 -27.46
N PRO A 488 -5.88 -2.33 -28.47
CA PRO A 488 -6.61 -2.70 -29.69
C PRO A 488 -7.74 -3.71 -29.41
N LEU A 489 -7.71 -4.39 -28.26
CA LEU A 489 -8.73 -5.33 -27.78
C LEU A 489 -9.43 -4.83 -26.49
N GLY A 490 -9.46 -3.51 -26.28
CA GLY A 490 -10.00 -2.88 -25.06
C GLY A 490 -9.04 -2.86 -23.87
N ARG A 491 -9.40 -2.16 -22.79
CA ARG A 491 -8.53 -1.97 -21.60
C ARG A 491 -8.28 -3.25 -20.77
N LYS A 492 -9.03 -4.33 -21.02
CA LYS A 492 -8.86 -5.62 -20.32
C LYS A 492 -7.69 -6.45 -20.83
N ILE A 493 -7.29 -6.27 -22.10
CA ILE A 493 -6.10 -6.92 -22.70
C ILE A 493 -5.21 -5.82 -23.29
N PRO A 494 -4.58 -5.00 -22.43
CA PRO A 494 -3.71 -3.93 -22.91
C PRO A 494 -2.38 -4.50 -23.39
N LEU A 495 -1.91 -4.05 -24.56
CA LEU A 495 -0.55 -4.27 -25.04
C LEU A 495 0.36 -3.20 -24.44
N TRP A 496 1.08 -3.56 -23.38
CA TRP A 496 2.10 -2.71 -22.76
C TRP A 496 3.40 -2.76 -23.59
N LEU A 497 3.66 -1.76 -24.42
CA LEU A 497 4.83 -1.70 -25.31
C LEU A 497 6.12 -1.20 -24.62
N SER A 498 5.98 -0.75 -23.39
CA SER A 498 7.05 -0.31 -22.49
C SER A 498 7.26 -1.28 -21.31
N ILE A 499 7.29 -2.58 -21.58
CA ILE A 499 7.42 -3.60 -20.51
C ILE A 499 8.66 -3.33 -19.63
N TRP A 500 8.51 -3.54 -18.32
CA TRP A 500 9.52 -3.28 -17.29
C TRP A 500 9.99 -1.82 -17.24
N SER A 501 9.18 -0.89 -17.76
CA SER A 501 9.50 0.54 -17.82
C SER A 501 10.88 0.80 -18.47
N LYS A 502 11.30 -0.05 -19.44
CA LYS A 502 12.68 -0.09 -19.98
C LYS A 502 13.21 1.27 -20.47
N GLN A 503 12.32 2.12 -20.97
CA GLN A 503 12.60 3.47 -21.44
C GLN A 503 12.93 4.45 -20.32
N ASN A 504 12.54 4.14 -19.08
CA ASN A 504 12.77 4.93 -17.87
C ASN A 504 13.99 4.46 -17.07
N ILE A 505 14.63 3.38 -17.50
CA ILE A 505 15.89 2.87 -16.94
C ILE A 505 17.09 3.51 -17.66
N THR A 506 18.16 3.81 -16.92
CA THR A 506 19.43 4.31 -17.47
C THR A 506 19.98 3.35 -18.53
N LYS A 507 20.52 3.91 -19.63
CA LYS A 507 21.16 3.12 -20.70
C LYS A 507 22.56 2.67 -20.28
N VAL A 508 23.00 1.53 -20.80
CA VAL A 508 24.40 1.10 -20.72
C VAL A 508 25.23 2.03 -21.62
N LYS A 509 26.17 2.77 -21.04
CA LYS A 509 27.14 3.63 -21.74
C LYS A 509 28.54 3.25 -21.29
N ASN A 510 29.52 3.21 -22.19
CA ASN A 510 30.89 2.78 -21.86
C ASN A 510 30.92 1.44 -21.10
N LYS A 511 30.09 0.50 -21.57
CA LYS A 511 29.85 -0.82 -20.98
C LYS A 511 29.12 -0.85 -19.62
N VAL A 512 28.88 0.25 -18.91
CA VAL A 512 28.19 0.28 -17.58
C VAL A 512 26.90 1.10 -17.62
N ALA A 513 25.83 0.66 -16.97
CA ALA A 513 24.63 1.47 -16.78
C ALA A 513 24.73 2.27 -15.46
N ALA A 514 24.47 3.58 -15.53
CA ALA A 514 24.52 4.47 -14.36
C ALA A 514 23.51 4.05 -13.28
N ARG A 515 23.87 4.25 -12.01
CA ARG A 515 23.00 4.04 -10.84
C ARG A 515 22.21 5.31 -10.51
N HIS A 516 21.17 5.17 -9.69
CA HIS A 516 20.40 6.30 -9.19
C HIS A 516 20.81 6.63 -7.76
N GLN A 517 20.94 7.93 -7.49
CA GLN A 517 21.23 8.45 -6.17
C GLN A 517 19.95 9.02 -5.55
N GLY A 518 19.57 8.48 -4.39
CA GLY A 518 18.42 8.95 -3.62
C GLY A 518 18.71 10.22 -2.84
N SER A 519 17.66 10.95 -2.43
CA SER A 519 17.80 12.19 -1.66
C SER A 519 17.91 11.92 -0.16
N ILE A 520 19.05 12.26 0.43
CA ILE A 520 19.25 12.22 1.89
C ILE A 520 18.23 13.11 2.62
N ALA A 521 17.91 14.29 2.07
CA ALA A 521 16.92 15.18 2.67
C ALA A 521 15.53 14.52 2.73
N ALA A 522 15.12 13.85 1.65
CA ALA A 522 13.85 13.12 1.61
C ALA A 522 13.85 11.90 2.56
N MET A 523 14.96 11.17 2.66
CA MET A 523 15.10 10.06 3.61
C MET A 523 14.96 10.55 5.05
N ASN A 524 15.66 11.63 5.42
CA ASN A 524 15.55 12.24 6.75
C ASN A 524 14.11 12.67 7.04
N ALA A 525 13.47 13.36 6.08
CA ALA A 525 12.08 13.81 6.22
C ALA A 525 11.12 12.63 6.37
N ALA A 526 11.32 11.53 5.64
CA ALA A 526 10.51 10.32 5.74
C ALA A 526 10.59 9.68 7.15
N TYR A 527 11.78 9.61 7.74
CA TYR A 527 11.96 9.15 9.12
C TYR A 527 11.32 10.09 10.13
N LEU A 528 11.63 11.39 10.06
CA LEU A 528 11.16 12.37 11.04
C LEU A 528 9.64 12.49 11.03
N SER A 529 9.03 12.50 9.85
CA SER A 529 7.57 12.61 9.67
C SER A 529 6.80 11.32 9.94
N GLY A 530 7.48 10.25 10.37
CA GLY A 530 6.84 8.98 10.72
C GLY A 530 6.24 8.25 9.52
N GLN A 531 6.78 8.47 8.31
CA GLN A 531 6.43 7.66 7.14
C GLN A 531 7.21 6.34 7.08
N VAL A 532 8.22 6.19 7.95
CA VAL A 532 9.00 4.96 8.13
C VAL A 532 8.69 4.37 9.50
N PHE A 533 8.38 3.08 9.54
CA PHE A 533 8.19 2.37 10.80
C PHE A 533 9.57 2.05 11.37
N ILE A 534 9.93 2.68 12.48
CA ILE A 534 11.21 2.51 13.18
C ILE A 534 11.12 1.51 14.33
N GLY A 535 9.94 0.92 14.56
CA GLY A 535 9.73 -0.12 15.58
C GLY A 535 9.30 0.38 16.96
N LYS A 536 9.18 1.71 17.16
CA LYS A 536 8.75 2.30 18.44
C LYS A 536 7.23 2.17 18.61
N ILE A 537 6.77 1.00 19.00
CA ILE A 537 5.36 0.71 19.28
C ILE A 537 5.22 0.00 20.62
N ASP A 538 4.38 0.58 21.47
CA ASP A 538 4.15 0.07 22.82
C ASP A 538 2.78 -0.60 22.96
N LEU A 539 1.92 -0.52 21.93
CA LEU A 539 0.59 -1.13 21.95
C LEU A 539 0.64 -2.66 21.82
N PRO A 540 -0.40 -3.38 22.28
CA PRO A 540 -0.73 -4.73 21.85
C PRO A 540 -0.80 -4.88 20.32
N VAL A 541 -0.06 -5.85 19.77
CA VAL A 541 -0.06 -6.16 18.32
C VAL A 541 -0.27 -7.65 18.10
N ILE A 542 -1.31 -8.00 17.34
CA ILE A 542 -1.49 -9.36 16.78
C ILE A 542 -1.45 -9.25 15.25
N ASP A 543 -0.28 -9.54 14.67
CA ASP A 543 -0.06 -9.54 13.22
C ASP A 543 -0.54 -10.86 12.63
N VAL A 544 -1.59 -10.79 11.81
CA VAL A 544 -2.27 -11.98 11.27
C VAL A 544 -2.14 -12.01 9.76
N ARG A 545 -1.76 -13.17 9.21
CA ARG A 545 -1.74 -13.35 7.76
C ARG A 545 -2.04 -14.79 7.36
N HIS A 546 -2.45 -14.94 6.12
CA HIS A 546 -2.43 -16.24 5.47
C HIS A 546 -1.08 -16.42 4.75
N TYR A 547 -0.63 -17.66 4.62
CA TYR A 547 0.53 -18.02 3.82
C TYR A 547 0.17 -18.01 2.32
N LEU A 548 0.78 -17.10 1.56
CA LEU A 548 0.45 -16.86 0.14
C LEU A 548 1.68 -16.90 -0.79
N GLU A 549 2.82 -17.40 -0.31
CA GLU A 549 4.06 -17.49 -1.10
C GLU A 549 3.88 -18.37 -2.34
N ASP A 550 3.10 -19.46 -2.23
CA ASP A 550 2.82 -20.39 -3.33
C ASP A 550 1.91 -19.80 -4.40
N ASP A 551 1.17 -18.74 -4.07
CA ASP A 551 0.33 -17.98 -4.99
C ASP A 551 1.09 -16.80 -5.63
N LEU A 552 2.38 -16.63 -5.27
CA LEU A 552 3.24 -15.50 -5.64
C LEU A 552 2.55 -14.15 -5.36
N ASP A 553 1.82 -14.08 -4.25
CA ASP A 553 1.14 -12.87 -3.84
C ASP A 553 2.17 -11.83 -3.38
N MET A 554 1.82 -10.55 -3.47
CA MET A 554 2.74 -9.49 -3.05
C MET A 554 3.06 -9.53 -1.55
N HIS A 555 2.12 -10.02 -0.73
CA HIS A 555 2.18 -10.05 0.74
C HIS A 555 3.07 -11.18 1.29
N HIS A 556 4.37 -11.13 0.96
CA HIS A 556 5.34 -12.10 1.48
C HIS A 556 5.44 -12.08 3.00
N VAL A 557 5.72 -13.25 3.56
CA VAL A 557 5.82 -13.55 4.99
C VAL A 557 6.88 -12.68 5.67
N SER A 558 8.00 -12.42 5.00
CA SER A 558 9.12 -11.67 5.57
C SER A 558 8.74 -10.26 6.07
N ALA A 559 7.66 -9.68 5.56
CA ALA A 559 7.18 -8.37 5.99
C ALA A 559 6.81 -8.29 7.50
N SER A 560 6.23 -9.35 8.11
CA SER A 560 6.00 -9.36 9.57
C SER A 560 7.31 -9.35 10.37
N PHE A 561 8.32 -10.03 9.84
CA PHE A 561 9.62 -10.16 10.49
C PHE A 561 10.47 -8.89 10.32
N PHE A 562 10.24 -8.12 9.26
CA PHE A 562 10.78 -6.76 9.15
C PHE A 562 10.26 -5.90 10.31
N SER A 563 8.95 -5.92 10.57
CA SER A 563 8.36 -5.22 11.72
C SER A 563 8.93 -5.73 13.04
N ARG A 564 9.00 -7.06 13.24
CA ARG A 564 9.58 -7.70 14.43
C ARG A 564 11.01 -7.21 14.70
N LEU A 565 11.88 -7.26 13.71
CA LEU A 565 13.29 -6.86 13.86
C LEU A 565 13.42 -5.38 14.21
N ARG A 566 12.59 -4.52 13.61
CA ARG A 566 12.58 -3.08 13.95
C ARG A 566 12.08 -2.84 15.37
N ILE A 567 11.04 -3.57 15.82
CA ILE A 567 10.54 -3.51 17.19
C ILE A 567 11.62 -3.95 18.19
N ILE A 568 12.30 -5.07 17.93
CA ILE A 568 13.42 -5.52 18.77
C ILE A 568 14.54 -4.47 18.82
N LYS A 569 14.91 -3.89 17.67
CA LYS A 569 15.93 -2.83 17.59
C LYS A 569 15.55 -1.58 18.37
N ALA A 570 14.27 -1.22 18.41
CA ALA A 570 13.78 -0.02 19.08
C ALA A 570 13.56 -0.21 20.58
N ASN A 571 12.97 -1.35 20.97
CA ASN A 571 12.46 -1.59 22.33
C ASN A 571 13.28 -2.63 23.11
N GLY A 572 14.27 -3.27 22.47
CA GLY A 572 15.06 -4.37 23.05
C GLY A 572 14.35 -5.71 23.12
N HIS A 573 13.05 -5.75 22.79
CA HIS A 573 12.23 -6.95 22.76
C HIS A 573 11.04 -6.76 21.81
N ALA A 574 10.29 -7.84 21.56
CA ALA A 574 9.01 -7.76 20.85
C ALA A 574 7.87 -8.49 21.59
N LYS A 575 7.88 -8.45 22.94
CA LYS A 575 6.91 -9.16 23.79
C LYS A 575 5.45 -8.75 23.55
N ASN A 576 5.22 -7.50 23.13
CA ASN A 576 3.91 -6.96 22.75
C ASN A 576 3.51 -7.23 21.29
N HIS A 577 4.32 -7.97 20.53
CA HIS A 577 4.04 -8.31 19.14
C HIS A 577 3.90 -9.83 19.00
N VAL A 578 2.81 -10.29 18.43
CA VAL A 578 2.53 -11.71 18.18
C VAL A 578 2.24 -11.91 16.71
N ILE A 579 2.88 -12.92 16.10
CA ILE A 579 2.74 -13.24 14.68
C ILE A 579 2.00 -14.56 14.52
N TRP A 580 0.84 -14.49 13.86
CA TRP A 580 -0.01 -15.62 13.51
C TRP A 580 -0.08 -15.80 12.00
N ILE A 581 0.37 -16.96 11.50
CA ILE A 581 0.32 -17.29 10.07
C ILE A 581 -0.51 -18.55 9.87
N ALA A 582 -1.57 -18.45 9.08
CA ALA A 582 -2.46 -19.57 8.79
C ALA A 582 -2.34 -20.03 7.34
N ASN A 583 -2.68 -21.29 7.09
CA ASN A 583 -3.00 -21.75 5.74
C ASN A 583 -4.16 -20.89 5.15
N LYS A 584 -4.15 -20.64 3.85
CA LYS A 584 -5.13 -19.79 3.15
C LYS A 584 -6.60 -20.21 3.30
N ASP A 585 -6.86 -21.46 3.66
CA ASP A 585 -8.22 -21.99 3.84
C ASP A 585 -8.76 -21.78 5.29
N TYR A 586 -7.96 -21.23 6.21
CA TYR A 586 -8.36 -20.94 7.58
C TYR A 586 -8.04 -19.50 8.01
N SER A 587 -9.01 -18.83 8.63
CA SER A 587 -8.86 -17.46 9.12
C SER A 587 -8.92 -17.39 10.66
N PRO A 588 -7.80 -17.05 11.34
CA PRO A 588 -7.77 -16.90 12.80
C PRO A 588 -8.24 -15.52 13.28
N ILE A 589 -8.86 -14.70 12.42
CA ILE A 589 -9.23 -13.31 12.75
C ILE A 589 -10.20 -13.24 13.94
N ALA A 590 -11.19 -14.13 14.01
CA ALA A 590 -12.14 -14.16 15.12
C ALA A 590 -11.43 -14.47 16.46
N ALA A 591 -10.49 -15.41 16.46
CA ALA A 591 -9.67 -15.72 17.63
C ALA A 591 -8.75 -14.56 18.01
N ALA A 592 -8.16 -13.87 17.02
CA ALA A 592 -7.32 -12.70 17.25
C ALA A 592 -8.10 -11.56 17.92
N PHE A 593 -9.36 -11.32 17.51
CA PHE A 593 -10.22 -10.35 18.18
C PHE A 593 -10.51 -10.73 19.64
N ALA A 594 -10.84 -11.99 19.90
CA ALA A 594 -11.10 -12.45 21.27
C ALA A 594 -9.86 -12.26 22.17
N GLN A 595 -8.67 -12.66 21.69
CA GLN A 595 -7.43 -12.46 22.43
C GLN A 595 -7.07 -10.98 22.61
N MET A 596 -7.35 -10.13 21.63
CA MET A 596 -7.15 -8.69 21.74
C MET A 596 -8.13 -8.04 22.73
N ASP A 597 -9.39 -8.48 22.77
CA ASP A 597 -10.37 -8.02 23.76
C ASP A 597 -9.90 -8.36 25.17
N ASP A 598 -9.54 -9.62 25.43
CA ASP A 598 -9.02 -10.07 26.73
C ASP A 598 -7.81 -9.25 27.17
N TRP A 599 -6.87 -8.99 26.25
CA TRP A 599 -5.67 -8.21 26.53
C TRP A 599 -6.00 -6.75 26.91
N LEU A 600 -6.84 -6.08 26.11
CA LEU A 600 -7.17 -4.67 26.32
C LEU A 600 -8.07 -4.45 27.55
N LEU A 601 -9.00 -5.36 27.84
CA LEU A 601 -9.80 -5.30 29.07
C LEU A 601 -8.94 -5.50 30.31
N THR A 602 -7.99 -6.44 30.27
CA THR A 602 -7.06 -6.67 31.39
C THR A 602 -6.25 -5.40 31.69
N MET A 603 -5.79 -4.69 30.65
CA MET A 603 -5.13 -3.40 30.82
C MET A 603 -6.06 -2.36 31.45
N ASN A 604 -7.29 -2.24 30.95
CA ASN A 604 -8.24 -1.22 31.39
C ASN A 604 -8.77 -1.46 32.82
N ASP A 605 -9.12 -2.69 33.15
CA ASP A 605 -9.80 -3.05 34.40
C ASP A 605 -8.84 -3.07 35.60
N PHE A 606 -7.57 -3.41 35.36
CA PHE A 606 -6.55 -3.52 36.41
C PHE A 606 -5.47 -2.44 36.35
N GLY A 607 -5.52 -1.53 35.38
CA GLY A 607 -4.46 -0.52 35.16
C GLY A 607 -3.08 -1.15 34.93
N THR A 608 -3.05 -2.36 34.38
CA THR A 608 -1.82 -3.12 34.15
C THR A 608 -1.11 -2.63 32.90
N ASP A 609 0.23 -2.73 32.89
CA ASP A 609 1.00 -2.43 31.69
C ASP A 609 0.77 -3.48 30.59
N VAL A 610 1.10 -3.12 29.36
CA VAL A 610 0.84 -3.93 28.15
C VAL A 610 1.43 -5.34 28.27
N LEU A 611 2.63 -5.50 28.84
CA LEU A 611 3.28 -6.81 28.88
C LEU A 611 2.68 -7.70 29.98
N SER A 612 2.37 -7.12 31.13
CA SER A 612 1.74 -7.84 32.25
C SER A 612 0.30 -8.25 31.93
N ALA A 613 -0.41 -7.46 31.12
CA ALA A 613 -1.79 -7.74 30.72
C ALA A 613 -1.93 -8.79 29.61
N LYS A 614 -0.82 -9.15 28.95
CA LYS A 614 -0.84 -10.04 27.78
C LYS A 614 -1.33 -11.45 28.17
N PRO A 615 -2.35 -12.01 27.48
CA PRO A 615 -2.78 -13.38 27.73
C PRO A 615 -1.62 -14.37 27.56
N SER A 616 -1.43 -15.28 28.51
CA SER A 616 -0.32 -16.25 28.47
C SER A 616 -0.42 -17.24 27.31
N SER A 617 -1.63 -17.50 26.81
CA SER A 617 -1.90 -18.31 25.63
C SER A 617 -1.60 -17.58 24.31
N LEU A 618 -1.46 -16.25 24.32
CA LEU A 618 -1.25 -15.45 23.13
C LEU A 618 0.25 -15.41 22.79
N ILE A 619 0.69 -16.41 22.02
CA ILE A 619 2.07 -16.58 21.58
C ILE A 619 2.14 -16.73 20.06
N ASP A 620 3.35 -16.67 19.50
CA ASP A 620 3.56 -16.87 18.07
C ASP A 620 3.11 -18.29 17.67
N SER A 621 2.34 -18.40 16.59
CA SER A 621 1.66 -19.63 16.19
C SER A 621 1.48 -19.73 14.68
N CYS A 622 1.38 -20.95 14.17
CA CYS A 622 0.90 -21.21 12.81
C CYS A 622 -0.19 -22.28 12.74
N PHE A 623 -1.06 -22.15 11.74
CA PHE A 623 -2.31 -22.92 11.65
C PHE A 623 -2.44 -23.68 10.32
N ALA A 624 -2.91 -24.92 10.39
CA ALA A 624 -3.25 -25.76 9.25
C ALA A 624 -4.58 -25.33 8.59
N ALA A 625 -4.91 -25.95 7.46
CA ALA A 625 -6.12 -25.64 6.67
C ALA A 625 -7.43 -25.89 7.42
N ASP A 626 -7.44 -26.82 8.38
CA ASP A 626 -8.58 -27.14 9.23
C ASP A 626 -8.61 -26.32 10.54
N GLY A 627 -7.66 -25.41 10.73
CA GLY A 627 -7.51 -24.57 11.91
C GLY A 627 -6.73 -25.21 13.06
N GLN A 628 -6.22 -26.44 12.92
CA GLN A 628 -5.31 -27.01 13.93
C GLN A 628 -4.01 -26.22 14.02
N VAL A 629 -3.51 -26.02 15.23
CA VAL A 629 -2.19 -25.42 15.46
C VAL A 629 -1.12 -26.42 15.01
N ILE A 630 -0.29 -26.02 14.03
CA ILE A 630 0.85 -26.83 13.56
C ILE A 630 1.95 -26.79 14.63
N ASP A 631 2.28 -25.58 15.08
CA ASP A 631 3.23 -25.35 16.16
C ASP A 631 3.00 -23.94 16.76
N GLN A 632 3.49 -23.74 17.98
CA GLN A 632 3.43 -22.48 18.69
C GLN A 632 4.58 -22.36 19.69
N GLY A 633 5.15 -21.16 19.83
CA GLY A 633 6.24 -20.91 20.77
C GLY A 633 7.24 -19.87 20.29
N GLU A 634 8.18 -19.51 21.16
CA GLU A 634 9.20 -18.50 20.89
C GLU A 634 10.12 -18.87 19.71
N HIS A 635 10.37 -20.16 19.51
CA HIS A 635 11.32 -20.67 18.52
C HIS A 635 10.66 -21.16 17.23
N THR A 636 9.33 -21.12 17.13
CA THR A 636 8.62 -21.76 16.00
C THR A 636 8.90 -21.07 14.66
N TRP A 637 9.22 -19.77 14.71
CA TRP A 637 9.57 -18.95 13.55
C TRP A 637 11.07 -18.70 13.38
N ASP A 638 11.94 -19.31 14.20
CA ASP A 638 13.40 -19.15 14.04
C ASP A 638 13.85 -19.58 12.62
N GLY A 639 14.87 -18.92 12.06
CA GLY A 639 15.37 -19.18 10.70
C GLY A 639 16.43 -18.17 10.22
N ASP A 640 16.62 -18.05 8.91
CA ASP A 640 17.67 -17.20 8.31
C ASP A 640 17.54 -15.71 8.68
N TRP A 641 16.34 -15.24 9.00
CA TRP A 641 16.10 -13.84 9.36
C TRP A 641 16.65 -13.45 10.74
N ASN A 642 16.95 -14.44 11.59
CA ASN A 642 17.54 -14.25 12.91
C ASN A 642 18.76 -15.16 13.18
N ASP A 643 19.39 -15.68 12.12
CA ASP A 643 20.59 -16.50 12.16
C ASP A 643 20.47 -17.75 13.06
N LYS A 644 19.32 -18.43 13.02
CA LYS A 644 19.05 -19.65 13.78
C LYS A 644 18.56 -20.80 12.91
N ALA A 645 18.55 -22.01 13.48
CA ALA A 645 17.94 -23.18 12.87
C ALA A 645 16.44 -22.96 12.65
N GLN A 646 15.92 -23.50 11.54
CA GLN A 646 14.52 -23.30 11.17
C GLN A 646 13.57 -23.96 12.17
N GLY A 647 12.66 -23.18 12.75
CA GLY A 647 11.56 -23.68 13.60
C GLY A 647 10.45 -24.37 12.79
N SER A 648 9.54 -25.09 13.47
CA SER A 648 8.53 -25.93 12.80
C SER A 648 7.58 -25.11 11.93
N CYS A 649 7.12 -23.94 12.40
CA CYS A 649 6.30 -23.05 11.60
C CYS A 649 7.07 -22.47 10.40
N GLN A 650 8.35 -22.11 10.59
CA GLN A 650 9.20 -21.65 9.48
C GLN A 650 9.43 -22.73 8.41
N GLN A 651 9.49 -24.01 8.80
CA GLN A 651 9.59 -25.14 7.87
C GLN A 651 8.26 -25.40 7.14
N ALA A 652 7.13 -25.32 7.85
CA ALA A 652 5.80 -25.48 7.27
C ALA A 652 5.44 -24.34 6.31
N PHE A 653 5.91 -23.12 6.61
CA PHE A 653 5.66 -21.90 5.85
C PHE A 653 6.98 -21.17 5.53
N PRO A 654 7.74 -21.66 4.52
CA PRO A 654 9.01 -21.07 4.11
C PRO A 654 8.94 -19.57 3.81
N MET A 655 9.99 -18.83 4.19
CA MET A 655 10.08 -17.39 4.01
C MET A 655 11.12 -17.05 2.97
N PHE A 656 10.79 -16.10 2.10
CA PHE A 656 11.70 -15.58 1.09
C PHE A 656 12.18 -14.17 1.40
N SER A 657 13.30 -13.80 0.79
CA SER A 657 14.04 -12.57 1.08
C SER A 657 13.71 -11.48 0.03
N THR A 658 14.60 -10.51 -0.13
CA THR A 658 14.47 -9.44 -1.15
C THR A 658 15.77 -9.25 -1.92
N SER A 659 15.71 -8.50 -3.01
CA SER A 659 16.90 -8.13 -3.80
C SER A 659 17.96 -7.41 -2.97
N ARG A 660 17.54 -6.67 -1.94
CA ARG A 660 18.42 -5.94 -1.04
C ARG A 660 19.09 -6.87 -0.03
N ILE A 661 18.38 -7.86 0.49
CA ILE A 661 18.96 -8.90 1.36
C ILE A 661 19.95 -9.77 0.56
N GLN A 662 19.59 -10.18 -0.66
CA GLN A 662 20.50 -10.91 -1.56
C GLN A 662 21.76 -10.12 -1.97
N ALA A 663 21.72 -8.79 -1.83
CA ALA A 663 22.86 -7.91 -2.02
C ALA A 663 23.73 -7.70 -0.76
N GLY A 664 23.42 -8.39 0.34
CA GLY A 664 24.11 -8.26 1.64
C GLY A 664 23.44 -7.33 2.64
N GLY A 665 22.23 -6.84 2.34
CA GLY A 665 21.44 -6.02 3.25
C GLY A 665 20.86 -6.80 4.42
N ASN A 666 20.41 -6.07 5.45
CA ASN A 666 19.80 -6.67 6.63
C ASN A 666 18.35 -7.15 6.37
N TRP A 667 17.88 -8.07 7.21
CA TRP A 667 16.49 -8.54 7.17
C TRP A 667 15.48 -7.51 7.66
N ALA A 668 15.86 -6.44 8.36
CA ALA A 668 14.90 -5.38 8.73
C ALA A 668 14.41 -4.56 7.52
N GLY A 669 15.12 -4.63 6.39
CA GLY A 669 14.76 -3.97 5.14
C GLY A 669 14.68 -2.44 5.27
N ASP A 670 15.41 -1.85 6.21
CA ASP A 670 15.29 -0.44 6.62
C ASP A 670 16.41 0.46 6.05
N ILE A 671 17.19 -0.02 5.09
CA ILE A 671 18.31 0.75 4.50
C ILE A 671 17.91 1.31 3.14
N PHE A 672 17.67 2.63 3.07
CA PHE A 672 17.51 3.34 1.79
C PHE A 672 18.85 3.48 1.08
N LYS A 673 19.85 4.00 1.80
CA LYS A 673 21.17 4.32 1.27
C LYS A 673 22.25 3.82 2.21
N CYS A 674 22.98 2.81 1.77
CA CYS A 674 24.13 2.28 2.49
C CYS A 674 25.28 3.30 2.53
N LYS A 675 26.14 3.22 3.56
CA LYS A 675 27.47 3.82 3.47
C LYS A 675 28.31 3.05 2.47
N LEU A 676 29.17 3.77 1.74
CA LEU A 676 30.07 3.17 0.77
C LEU A 676 31.45 2.99 1.38
N ILE A 677 32.06 1.84 1.12
CA ILE A 677 33.48 1.58 1.38
C ILE A 677 34.23 1.40 0.06
N PRO A 678 35.52 1.80 -0.02
CA PRO A 678 36.36 1.50 -1.17
C PRO A 678 36.37 0.00 -1.50
N LEU A 679 36.48 -0.34 -2.78
CA LEU A 679 36.42 -1.73 -3.24
C LEU A 679 37.55 -2.56 -2.64
N GLU A 680 38.76 -2.01 -2.58
CA GLU A 680 39.95 -2.65 -2.02
C GLU A 680 39.70 -3.03 -0.56
N GLN A 681 39.13 -2.10 0.21
CA GLN A 681 38.77 -2.36 1.60
C GLN A 681 37.65 -3.41 1.74
N ALA A 682 36.67 -3.44 0.83
CA ALA A 682 35.64 -4.47 0.82
C ALA A 682 36.22 -5.87 0.57
N ILE A 683 37.23 -5.97 -0.31
CA ILE A 683 37.96 -7.20 -0.59
C ILE A 683 38.75 -7.64 0.65
N ASP A 684 39.50 -6.73 1.27
CA ASP A 684 40.29 -7.01 2.47
C ASP A 684 39.41 -7.45 3.66
N ARG A 685 38.19 -6.94 3.74
CA ARG A 685 37.18 -7.35 4.74
C ARG A 685 36.43 -8.63 4.39
N GLY A 686 36.77 -9.30 3.28
CA GLY A 686 36.22 -10.60 2.92
C GLY A 686 34.79 -10.57 2.39
N PHE A 687 34.31 -9.45 1.84
CA PHE A 687 32.92 -9.34 1.32
C PHE A 687 32.59 -10.36 0.22
N TYR A 688 33.62 -10.86 -0.46
CA TYR A 688 33.51 -11.81 -1.57
C TYR A 688 33.83 -13.26 -1.18
N GLY A 689 33.93 -13.56 0.12
CA GLY A 689 34.20 -14.92 0.62
C GLY A 689 35.45 -15.55 0.00
N THR A 690 35.30 -16.76 -0.54
CA THR A 690 36.38 -17.53 -1.18
C THR A 690 36.55 -17.26 -2.67
N VAL A 691 35.80 -16.30 -3.24
CA VAL A 691 35.88 -15.98 -4.67
C VAL A 691 37.21 -15.31 -5.00
N ALA A 692 37.87 -15.76 -6.06
CA ALA A 692 39.10 -15.16 -6.61
C ALA A 692 38.83 -13.79 -7.26
N ILE A 693 38.50 -12.80 -6.43
CA ILE A 693 38.03 -11.47 -6.86
C ILE A 693 39.16 -10.59 -7.41
N ASN A 694 40.40 -10.87 -7.02
CA ASN A 694 41.60 -10.12 -7.40
C ASN A 694 41.79 -10.04 -8.93
N ASP A 695 41.39 -11.06 -9.67
CA ASP A 695 41.44 -11.09 -11.14
C ASP A 695 40.45 -10.13 -11.81
N TYR A 696 39.50 -9.56 -11.05
CA TYR A 696 38.37 -8.79 -11.56
C TYR A 696 38.26 -7.37 -10.98
N VAL A 697 39.23 -6.93 -10.16
CA VAL A 697 39.21 -5.62 -9.47
C VAL A 697 38.99 -4.47 -10.43
N GLU A 698 39.69 -4.44 -11.58
CA GLU A 698 39.55 -3.36 -12.57
C GLU A 698 38.11 -3.29 -13.14
N GLN A 699 37.45 -4.43 -13.30
CA GLN A 699 36.07 -4.48 -13.79
C GLN A 699 35.09 -4.01 -12.71
N LEU A 700 35.31 -4.41 -11.46
CA LEU A 700 34.51 -4.00 -10.31
C LEU A 700 34.65 -2.50 -10.05
N ALA A 701 35.86 -1.95 -10.11
CA ALA A 701 36.10 -0.51 -9.95
C ALA A 701 35.37 0.33 -11.01
N LYS A 702 35.21 -0.20 -12.24
CA LYS A 702 34.40 0.46 -13.27
C LYS A 702 32.89 0.40 -13.00
N ILE A 703 32.41 -0.66 -12.35
CA ILE A 703 31.00 -0.84 -11.98
C ILE A 703 30.66 -0.02 -10.73
N PHE A 704 31.58 0.03 -9.77
CA PHE A 704 31.43 0.65 -8.45
C PHE A 704 32.52 1.71 -8.23
N PRO A 705 32.56 2.78 -9.04
CA PRO A 705 33.64 3.79 -8.97
C PRO A 705 33.64 4.63 -7.68
N THR A 706 32.57 4.54 -6.90
CA THR A 706 32.41 5.24 -5.61
C THR A 706 32.46 4.30 -4.42
N GLY A 707 32.83 3.03 -4.65
CA GLY A 707 32.80 1.97 -3.65
C GLY A 707 31.49 1.16 -3.65
N VAL A 708 31.44 0.19 -2.75
CA VAL A 708 30.32 -0.75 -2.57
C VAL A 708 29.65 -0.54 -1.23
N CYS A 709 28.40 -0.99 -1.08
CA CYS A 709 27.67 -0.89 0.17
C CYS A 709 28.35 -1.66 1.32
N ASP A 710 28.59 -0.95 2.43
CA ASP A 710 28.87 -1.53 3.74
C ASP A 710 27.58 -1.53 4.57
N HIS A 711 26.85 -2.64 4.50
CA HIS A 711 25.56 -2.80 5.17
C HIS A 711 25.66 -2.86 6.70
N GLN A 712 26.87 -3.02 7.27
CA GLN A 712 27.08 -3.02 8.72
C GLN A 712 26.97 -1.62 9.33
N GLN A 713 27.15 -0.56 8.53
CA GLN A 713 27.11 0.82 9.03
C GLN A 713 25.73 1.48 8.99
N GLY A 714 24.68 0.73 8.64
CA GLY A 714 23.31 1.20 8.62
C GLY A 714 22.97 2.16 7.47
N ASP A 715 21.84 2.87 7.64
CA ASP A 715 21.28 3.78 6.63
C ASP A 715 21.81 5.21 6.79
N MET A 716 22.43 5.74 5.73
CA MET A 716 22.87 7.14 5.67
C MET A 716 21.70 8.13 5.72
N GLY A 717 20.51 7.69 5.30
CA GLY A 717 19.31 8.49 5.30
C GLY A 717 18.67 8.67 6.68
N ARG A 718 19.11 7.90 7.68
CA ARG A 718 18.56 7.91 9.04
C ARG A 718 19.08 9.12 9.84
N PRO A 719 18.20 10.00 10.36
CA PRO A 719 18.62 11.12 11.20
C PRO A 719 19.33 10.63 12.48
N VAL A 720 20.35 11.37 12.93
CA VAL A 720 21.09 11.06 14.18
C VAL A 720 20.19 11.04 15.42
N SER A 721 19.08 11.77 15.39
CA SER A 721 18.10 11.84 16.48
C SER A 721 17.19 10.60 16.61
N ILE A 722 17.31 9.62 15.71
CA ILE A 722 16.44 8.42 15.61
C ILE A 722 17.27 7.15 15.60
#